data_AF-A0A9X8HEQ3-F1
#
_entry.id   AF-A0A9X8HEQ3-F1
#
_cell.length_a   1.000
_cell.length_b   1.000
_cell.length_c   1.000
_cell.angle_alpha   90.00
_cell.angle_beta   90.00
_cell.angle_gamma   90.00
#
_symmetry.space_group_name_H-M   'P 1'
#
loop_
_entity.id
_entity.type
_entity.pdbx_description
1 polymer ?
#
loop_
_entity_poly.entity_id
_entity_poly.type
_entity_poly.pdbx_seq_one_letter_code
_entity_poly.pdbx_strand_id
1 'polypeptide(L)'
;MQEIPCKDYVVQVGHGLLASVPSQLLQLLPNITSFIVVSDSNVAPLYAQTLLQGFKRRAELYVIPAGEASKNRRMKAAIEDFMLEKRMHRDCCVVALGGGVVGDLAGFVASTYMRGRLNHRVPFVQIPTSLLACVDSSIGGKTGIDVEAGKNLVGAFHQPKRVFVDLDLLSTLPKRELINGMAEIIKAGAIYSDALFSMLESNVDAILALKQDVVLSMVAAAATATVLEKMEVDKKNSGGVKKLILLTSIGKVHSNPTCRISGLLHSDDTQVMMDVLQYLGAQFSWEDDGDVLVVVGTAGKFPPSVPSHWYLSNAGTAARFLTTVATLAGSKVHLTGNARMQERPISDLVDALVANGCAIEYGNRKGCPPLEISPTGLPGGVLHLAGKVSSQYVSSVLLSAPYADAPLELQLAEDNPTSFPYIQMTTQLMALFGIHVQTLGPPRGSLKAIEIDMETMTDAFMTLAVLAAAATGRTKITGIANQRVKECNRIAVMCSTALRVSFQVPSYPPPPISTKAADAIYLIGMRGVGKTSLGKHAASALGLHWIDMDEYLESHPLLLGMPIKEYVAVHGWAAFRAQEVACLQLWAQDPPQNTIISCGGGVVESAAAVALLAQASSVIYLQRELADVQAALAHDTSRPAYGEAIADVFHRRAPLFAASSSFVFAMLAGDVDYPRINRDFERLVTVVLGRFDSNALKSQPDSYFVSLTFPNYTSKKTLIDTVTDKAHAVELRVDLLESVEK
;
A
#
# COMPACT_ATOMS: atom_id res chain seq x y z
N MET A 1 -39.98 1.30 4.45
CA MET A 1 -39.94 2.77 4.26
C MET A 1 -39.65 3.40 5.60
N GLN A 2 -38.74 4.38 5.66
CA GLN A 2 -38.43 5.16 6.86
C GLN A 2 -38.43 6.66 6.52
N GLU A 3 -38.88 7.49 7.46
CA GLU A 3 -38.85 8.95 7.34
C GLU A 3 -37.91 9.52 8.39
N ILE A 4 -36.90 10.25 7.93
CA ILE A 4 -35.89 10.88 8.79
C ILE A 4 -36.18 12.37 8.80
N PRO A 5 -36.65 12.92 9.93
CA PRO A 5 -36.97 14.33 10.03
C PRO A 5 -35.68 15.17 10.02
N CYS A 6 -35.62 16.14 9.12
CA CYS A 6 -34.71 17.28 9.21
C CYS A 6 -35.47 18.48 9.77
N LYS A 7 -34.75 19.58 10.06
CA LYS A 7 -35.36 20.80 10.60
C LYS A 7 -36.55 21.32 9.77
N ASP A 8 -36.41 21.36 8.44
CA ASP A 8 -37.36 22.03 7.52
C ASP A 8 -37.94 21.09 6.43
N TYR A 9 -37.53 19.83 6.40
CA TYR A 9 -37.93 18.84 5.38
C TYR A 9 -37.73 17.41 5.89
N VAL A 10 -38.15 16.41 5.11
CA VAL A 10 -38.00 14.99 5.44
C VAL A 10 -37.15 14.29 4.39
N VAL A 11 -36.27 13.39 4.85
CA VAL A 11 -35.61 12.39 3.99
C VAL A 11 -36.43 11.11 4.06
N GLN A 12 -37.03 10.71 2.94
CA GLN A 12 -37.83 9.50 2.81
C GLN A 12 -36.98 8.40 2.19
N VAL A 13 -36.72 7.32 2.93
CA VAL A 13 -35.87 6.19 2.51
C VAL A 13 -36.73 4.95 2.29
N GLY A 14 -36.60 4.30 1.14
CA GLY A 14 -37.36 3.10 0.83
C GLY A 14 -37.05 2.52 -0.54
N HIS A 15 -37.93 1.63 -0.98
CA HIS A 15 -37.89 0.97 -2.29
C HIS A 15 -39.09 1.41 -3.14
N GLY A 16 -38.94 1.43 -4.46
CA GLY A 16 -39.99 1.77 -5.42
C GLY A 16 -40.55 3.19 -5.27
N LEU A 17 -39.80 4.12 -4.68
CA LEU A 17 -40.27 5.48 -4.44
C LEU A 17 -40.39 6.29 -5.72
N LEU A 18 -39.50 6.09 -6.72
CA LEU A 18 -39.39 6.89 -7.93
C LEU A 18 -40.74 7.10 -8.64
N ALA A 19 -41.53 6.02 -8.78
CA ALA A 19 -42.85 6.06 -9.44
C ALA A 19 -43.89 6.88 -8.65
N SER A 20 -43.75 6.95 -7.32
CA SER A 20 -44.67 7.68 -6.45
C SER A 20 -44.33 9.17 -6.33
N VAL A 21 -43.07 9.56 -6.61
CA VAL A 21 -42.58 10.94 -6.45
C VAL A 21 -43.49 11.99 -7.08
N PRO A 22 -43.95 11.87 -8.35
CA PRO A 22 -44.80 12.89 -8.96
C PRO A 22 -46.11 13.14 -8.20
N SER A 23 -46.75 12.09 -7.69
CA SER A 23 -47.99 12.20 -6.92
C SER A 23 -47.74 12.85 -5.55
N GLN A 24 -46.66 12.48 -4.87
CA GLN A 24 -46.26 13.06 -3.59
C GLN A 24 -45.87 14.54 -3.72
N LEU A 25 -45.19 14.92 -4.81
CA LEU A 25 -44.84 16.31 -5.08
C LEU A 25 -46.07 17.20 -5.31
N LEU A 26 -47.09 16.69 -6.01
CA LEU A 26 -48.35 17.43 -6.19
C LEU A 26 -49.11 17.63 -4.86
N GLN A 27 -49.01 16.68 -3.93
CA GLN A 27 -49.56 16.84 -2.58
C GLN A 27 -48.74 17.83 -1.74
N LEU A 28 -47.42 17.74 -1.81
CA LEU A 28 -46.50 18.61 -1.07
C LEU A 28 -46.52 20.05 -1.58
N LEU A 29 -46.69 20.25 -2.89
CA LEU A 29 -46.60 21.53 -3.57
C LEU A 29 -47.81 21.75 -4.51
N PRO A 30 -49.03 21.92 -3.95
CA PRO A 30 -50.28 21.94 -4.73
C PRO A 30 -50.37 23.10 -5.73
N ASN A 31 -49.62 24.19 -5.52
CA ASN A 31 -49.64 25.39 -6.35
C ASN A 31 -48.63 25.38 -7.52
N ILE A 32 -47.80 24.33 -7.67
CA ILE A 32 -46.74 24.28 -8.69
C ILE A 32 -47.29 23.95 -10.09
N THR A 33 -47.12 24.82 -11.08
CA THR A 33 -47.69 24.60 -12.41
C THR A 33 -46.80 23.77 -13.33
N SER A 34 -45.49 23.69 -13.04
CA SER A 34 -44.51 22.99 -13.89
C SER A 34 -43.32 22.41 -13.13
N PHE A 35 -42.66 21.41 -13.72
CA PHE A 35 -41.48 20.74 -13.17
C PHE A 35 -40.32 20.80 -14.16
N ILE A 36 -39.09 20.97 -13.68
CA ILE A 36 -37.87 20.77 -14.45
C ILE A 36 -37.05 19.66 -13.80
N VAL A 37 -36.92 18.53 -14.50
CA VAL A 37 -36.05 17.43 -14.10
C VAL A 37 -34.65 17.71 -14.64
N VAL A 38 -33.67 17.84 -13.75
CA VAL A 38 -32.26 17.95 -14.12
C VAL A 38 -31.58 16.63 -13.79
N SER A 39 -30.91 16.04 -14.76
CA SER A 39 -30.21 14.76 -14.64
C SER A 39 -28.92 14.77 -15.48
N ASP A 40 -28.04 13.80 -15.27
CA ASP A 40 -26.86 13.63 -16.12
C ASP A 40 -27.06 12.60 -17.25
N SER A 41 -26.10 12.54 -18.17
CA SER A 41 -26.10 11.68 -19.35
C SER A 41 -26.14 10.18 -19.07
N ASN A 42 -25.78 9.75 -17.85
CA ASN A 42 -25.80 8.34 -17.45
C ASN A 42 -27.12 7.98 -16.76
N VAL A 43 -27.62 8.87 -15.91
CA VAL A 43 -28.82 8.66 -15.08
C VAL A 43 -30.11 8.91 -15.88
N ALA A 44 -30.12 9.89 -16.78
CA ALA A 44 -31.34 10.29 -17.49
C ALA A 44 -31.95 9.15 -18.33
N PRO A 45 -31.17 8.38 -19.12
CA PRO A 45 -31.70 7.26 -19.91
C PRO A 45 -32.31 6.14 -19.06
N LEU A 46 -31.91 6.03 -17.79
CA LEU A 46 -32.35 4.96 -16.89
C LEU A 46 -33.67 5.31 -16.18
N TYR A 47 -33.81 6.56 -15.72
CA TYR A 47 -34.82 6.89 -14.70
C TYR A 47 -35.70 8.09 -15.03
N ALA A 48 -35.28 8.99 -15.92
CA ALA A 48 -36.02 10.23 -16.16
C ALA A 48 -37.40 9.98 -16.76
N GLN A 49 -37.52 8.99 -17.67
CA GLN A 49 -38.79 8.68 -18.33
C GLN A 49 -39.89 8.25 -17.33
N THR A 50 -39.53 7.45 -16.33
CA THR A 50 -40.45 7.00 -15.26
C THR A 50 -41.04 8.19 -14.51
N LEU A 51 -40.22 9.20 -14.18
CA LEU A 51 -40.69 10.42 -13.53
C LEU A 51 -41.58 11.26 -14.45
N LEU A 52 -41.14 11.51 -15.69
CA LEU A 52 -41.87 12.33 -16.65
C LEU A 52 -43.28 11.78 -16.92
N GLN A 53 -43.42 10.45 -17.04
CA GLN A 53 -44.72 9.80 -17.24
C GLN A 53 -45.66 9.93 -16.05
N GLY A 54 -45.12 10.01 -14.82
CA GLY A 54 -45.94 10.15 -13.62
C GLY A 54 -46.44 11.59 -13.35
N PHE A 55 -45.82 12.60 -13.95
CA PHE A 55 -46.24 14.00 -13.76
C PHE A 55 -47.54 14.31 -14.50
N LYS A 56 -48.55 14.76 -13.75
CA LYS A 56 -49.84 15.24 -14.30
C LYS A 56 -49.81 16.69 -14.77
N ARG A 57 -48.75 17.43 -14.45
CA ARG A 57 -48.51 18.81 -14.88
C ARG A 57 -47.30 18.83 -15.81
N ARG A 58 -47.09 19.96 -16.50
CA ARG A 58 -45.98 20.12 -17.44
C ARG A 58 -44.65 19.79 -16.76
N ALA A 59 -43.88 18.87 -17.35
CA ALA A 59 -42.54 18.51 -16.90
C ALA A 59 -41.57 18.53 -18.08
N GLU A 60 -40.44 19.21 -17.93
CA GLU A 60 -39.36 19.23 -18.91
C GLU A 60 -38.13 18.51 -18.34
N LEU A 61 -37.28 17.95 -19.20
CA LEU A 61 -36.02 17.31 -18.83
C LEU A 61 -34.85 18.12 -19.41
N TYR A 62 -33.84 18.36 -18.58
CA TYR A 62 -32.54 18.89 -19.00
C TYR A 62 -31.44 17.92 -18.60
N VAL A 63 -30.59 17.55 -19.57
CA VAL A 63 -29.52 16.56 -19.38
C VAL A 63 -28.15 17.24 -19.46
N ILE A 64 -27.36 17.12 -18.40
CA ILE A 64 -25.97 17.59 -18.35
C ILE A 64 -24.99 16.44 -18.65
N PRO A 65 -23.76 16.70 -19.10
CA PRO A 65 -22.72 15.67 -19.12
C PRO A 65 -22.45 15.12 -17.72
N ALA A 66 -22.21 13.81 -17.57
CA ALA A 66 -21.88 13.22 -16.28
C ALA A 66 -20.50 13.65 -15.75
N GLY A 67 -20.39 13.76 -14.42
CA GLY A 67 -19.13 14.00 -13.70
C GLY A 67 -18.91 15.44 -13.22
N GLU A 68 -17.92 15.61 -12.35
CA GLU A 68 -17.63 16.88 -11.64
C GLU A 68 -17.40 18.07 -12.58
N ALA A 69 -16.86 17.82 -13.78
CA ALA A 69 -16.59 18.87 -14.76
C ALA A 69 -17.85 19.67 -15.16
N SER A 70 -19.06 19.11 -15.00
CA SER A 70 -20.33 19.80 -15.25
C SER A 70 -20.73 20.78 -14.15
N LYS A 71 -20.09 20.72 -12.99
CA LYS A 71 -20.41 21.53 -11.81
C LYS A 71 -19.80 22.92 -11.91
N ASN A 72 -20.19 23.70 -12.91
CA ASN A 72 -19.54 24.97 -13.25
C ASN A 72 -20.56 26.07 -13.65
N ARG A 73 -20.06 27.30 -13.81
CA ARG A 73 -20.88 28.48 -14.16
C ARG A 73 -21.62 28.32 -15.50
N ARG A 74 -20.97 27.72 -16.50
CA ARG A 74 -21.53 27.54 -17.83
C ARG A 74 -22.75 26.60 -17.80
N MET A 75 -22.65 25.49 -17.08
CA MET A 75 -23.75 24.54 -16.97
C MET A 75 -24.93 25.12 -16.19
N LYS A 76 -24.66 25.86 -15.11
CA LYS A 76 -25.69 26.59 -14.37
C LYS A 76 -26.47 27.54 -15.28
N ALA A 77 -25.75 28.37 -16.06
CA ALA A 77 -26.38 29.31 -16.98
C ALA A 77 -27.24 28.60 -18.03
N ALA A 78 -26.73 27.51 -18.61
CA ALA A 78 -27.45 26.76 -19.63
C ALA A 78 -28.77 26.14 -19.13
N ILE A 79 -28.83 25.70 -17.87
CA ILE A 79 -30.08 25.23 -17.24
C ILE A 79 -31.04 26.41 -17.03
N GLU A 80 -30.56 27.54 -16.52
CA GLU A 80 -31.38 28.73 -16.28
C GLU A 80 -31.97 29.29 -17.60
N ASP A 81 -31.16 29.36 -18.65
CA ASP A 81 -31.56 29.81 -19.99
C ASP A 81 -32.62 28.87 -20.57
N PHE A 82 -32.43 27.55 -20.46
CA PHE A 82 -33.44 26.58 -20.89
C PHE A 82 -34.78 26.74 -20.15
N MET A 83 -34.74 26.95 -18.83
CA MET A 83 -35.96 27.20 -18.06
C MET A 83 -36.69 28.47 -18.53
N LEU A 84 -35.94 29.55 -18.87
CA LEU A 84 -36.50 30.79 -19.42
C LEU A 84 -37.09 30.60 -20.81
N GLU A 85 -36.39 29.88 -21.70
CA GLU A 85 -36.88 29.52 -23.04
C GLU A 85 -38.20 28.74 -22.97
N LYS A 86 -38.30 27.84 -22.00
CA LYS A 86 -39.51 27.07 -21.71
C LYS A 86 -40.58 27.87 -20.98
N ARG A 87 -40.36 29.15 -20.68
CA ARG A 87 -41.29 30.04 -19.97
C ARG A 87 -41.71 29.50 -18.61
N MET A 88 -40.77 28.93 -17.86
CA MET A 88 -41.01 28.51 -16.48
C MET A 88 -40.98 29.73 -15.56
N HIS A 89 -42.06 29.94 -14.81
CA HIS A 89 -42.15 31.03 -13.83
C HIS A 89 -41.82 30.54 -12.41
N ARG A 90 -42.00 31.40 -11.40
CA ARG A 90 -41.65 31.09 -9.99
C ARG A 90 -42.44 29.94 -9.38
N ASP A 91 -43.55 29.57 -10.00
CA ASP A 91 -44.42 28.45 -9.67
C ASP A 91 -43.95 27.13 -10.30
N CYS A 92 -42.68 27.03 -10.70
CA CYS A 92 -42.04 25.76 -11.08
C CYS A 92 -41.36 25.08 -9.90
N CYS A 93 -41.08 23.78 -10.02
CA CYS A 93 -40.25 23.03 -9.08
C CYS A 93 -39.07 22.38 -9.80
N VAL A 94 -37.86 22.53 -9.26
CA VAL A 94 -36.67 21.83 -9.75
C VAL A 94 -36.58 20.44 -9.12
N VAL A 95 -36.36 19.42 -9.94
CA VAL A 95 -36.25 18.02 -9.51
C VAL A 95 -34.84 17.55 -9.87
N ALA A 96 -33.98 17.39 -8.88
CA ALA A 96 -32.62 16.88 -9.08
C ALA A 96 -32.65 15.35 -9.08
N LEU A 97 -32.43 14.73 -10.23
CA LEU A 97 -32.35 13.27 -10.40
C LEU A 97 -30.91 12.90 -10.73
N GLY A 98 -30.14 12.45 -9.74
CA GLY A 98 -28.72 12.13 -9.95
C GLY A 98 -27.91 12.01 -8.67
N GLY A 99 -26.59 11.93 -8.81
CA GLY A 99 -25.65 12.01 -7.68
C GLY A 99 -25.42 13.44 -7.19
N GLY A 100 -24.41 13.63 -6.33
CA GLY A 100 -24.12 14.92 -5.69
C GLY A 100 -23.85 16.08 -6.65
N VAL A 101 -23.25 15.82 -7.83
CA VAL A 101 -23.03 16.85 -8.86
C VAL A 101 -24.35 17.45 -9.36
N VAL A 102 -25.31 16.60 -9.70
CA VAL A 102 -26.64 17.03 -10.17
C VAL A 102 -27.38 17.73 -9.02
N GLY A 103 -27.31 17.16 -7.81
CA GLY A 103 -27.95 17.73 -6.63
C GLY A 103 -27.47 19.15 -6.31
N ASP A 104 -26.17 19.37 -6.28
CA ASP A 104 -25.57 20.66 -5.98
C ASP A 104 -25.87 21.70 -7.07
N LEU A 105 -25.74 21.30 -8.34
CA LEU A 105 -25.96 22.19 -9.47
C LEU A 105 -27.44 22.59 -9.59
N ALA A 106 -28.35 21.62 -9.57
CA ALA A 106 -29.79 21.85 -9.68
C ALA A 106 -30.33 22.59 -8.46
N GLY A 107 -29.85 22.27 -7.26
CA GLY A 107 -30.16 23.01 -6.05
C GLY A 107 -29.69 24.47 -6.13
N PHE A 108 -28.51 24.71 -6.71
CA PHE A 108 -27.99 26.07 -6.85
C PHE A 108 -28.78 26.88 -7.90
N VAL A 109 -29.14 26.26 -9.03
CA VAL A 109 -30.08 26.83 -10.01
C VAL A 109 -31.40 27.21 -9.33
N ALA A 110 -32.03 26.29 -8.58
CA ALA A 110 -33.27 26.56 -7.86
C ALA A 110 -33.14 27.69 -6.84
N SER A 111 -31.97 27.82 -6.22
CA SER A 111 -31.72 28.88 -5.25
C SER A 111 -31.68 30.27 -5.91
N THR A 112 -31.14 30.41 -7.12
CA THR A 112 -30.93 31.72 -7.77
C THR A 112 -32.01 32.08 -8.77
N TYR A 113 -32.69 31.10 -9.37
CA TYR A 113 -33.67 31.32 -10.42
C TYR A 113 -34.81 32.23 -9.92
N MET A 114 -35.06 33.32 -10.65
CA MET A 114 -36.07 34.33 -10.34
C MET A 114 -36.01 34.96 -8.93
N ARG A 115 -34.84 34.98 -8.28
CA ARG A 115 -34.54 35.79 -7.07
C ARG A 115 -35.55 35.64 -5.91
N GLY A 116 -35.88 34.42 -5.51
CA GLY A 116 -36.75 34.25 -4.34
C GLY A 116 -36.16 34.85 -3.06
N ARG A 117 -36.97 35.59 -2.28
CA ARG A 117 -36.67 35.85 -0.86
C ARG A 117 -36.58 34.49 -0.12
N LEU A 118 -36.01 34.43 1.09
CA LEU A 118 -35.83 33.18 1.84
C LEU A 118 -37.07 32.24 1.82
N ASN A 119 -38.29 32.80 1.86
CA ASN A 119 -39.56 32.07 1.85
C ASN A 119 -40.26 31.96 0.48
N HIS A 120 -39.64 32.44 -0.60
CA HIS A 120 -40.22 32.52 -1.95
C HIS A 120 -39.26 32.06 -3.06
N ARG A 121 -38.22 31.28 -2.72
CA ARG A 121 -37.37 30.61 -3.71
C ARG A 121 -38.14 29.52 -4.44
N VAL A 122 -37.71 29.25 -5.68
CA VAL A 122 -38.21 28.10 -6.44
C VAL A 122 -37.96 26.84 -5.61
N PRO A 123 -39.00 26.07 -5.29
CA PRO A 123 -38.82 24.83 -4.55
C PRO A 123 -38.00 23.85 -5.37
N PHE A 124 -37.21 23.04 -4.69
CA PHE A 124 -36.56 21.90 -5.30
C PHE A 124 -36.63 20.67 -4.42
N VAL A 125 -36.46 19.50 -5.03
CA VAL A 125 -36.35 18.21 -4.35
C VAL A 125 -35.16 17.43 -4.88
N GLN A 126 -34.67 16.50 -4.06
CA GLN A 126 -33.57 15.61 -4.39
C GLN A 126 -34.09 14.19 -4.58
N ILE A 127 -33.62 13.52 -5.64
CA ILE A 127 -33.79 12.09 -5.89
C ILE A 127 -32.38 11.52 -6.10
N PRO A 128 -31.65 11.24 -5.01
CA PRO A 128 -30.28 10.77 -5.09
C PRO A 128 -30.20 9.39 -5.75
N THR A 129 -29.27 9.23 -6.69
CA THR A 129 -29.05 7.96 -7.42
C THR A 129 -27.68 7.34 -7.15
N SER A 130 -26.83 7.99 -6.35
CA SER A 130 -25.57 7.44 -5.86
C SER A 130 -25.61 7.25 -4.36
N LEU A 131 -24.90 6.24 -3.84
CA LEU A 131 -24.87 5.97 -2.40
C LEU A 131 -24.40 7.19 -1.60
N LEU A 132 -23.37 7.90 -2.09
CA LEU A 132 -22.89 9.15 -1.49
C LEU A 132 -24.01 10.19 -1.36
N ALA A 133 -24.81 10.37 -2.42
CA ALA A 133 -25.89 11.33 -2.40
C ALA A 133 -27.04 10.90 -1.46
N CYS A 134 -27.30 9.59 -1.35
CA CYS A 134 -28.33 9.06 -0.44
C CYS A 134 -28.05 9.39 1.03
N VAL A 135 -26.77 9.46 1.42
CA VAL A 135 -26.38 9.60 2.84
C VAL A 135 -25.76 10.95 3.19
N ASP A 136 -25.27 11.71 2.21
CA ASP A 136 -24.57 12.98 2.48
C ASP A 136 -25.04 14.14 1.58
N SER A 137 -24.64 14.18 0.31
CA SER A 137 -24.74 15.41 -0.49
C SER A 137 -26.17 15.90 -0.76
N SER A 138 -27.18 15.01 -0.75
CA SER A 138 -28.59 15.44 -0.89
C SER A 138 -29.16 16.08 0.39
N ILE A 139 -28.47 15.96 1.52
CA ILE A 139 -28.92 16.37 2.86
C ILE A 139 -28.23 17.68 3.26
N GLY A 140 -28.96 18.61 3.87
CA GLY A 140 -28.44 19.85 4.44
C GLY A 140 -28.43 21.07 3.52
N GLY A 141 -28.82 20.91 2.26
CA GLY A 141 -29.07 22.04 1.36
C GLY A 141 -27.83 22.85 0.98
N LYS A 142 -26.63 22.27 1.10
CA LYS A 142 -25.41 22.85 0.53
C LYS A 142 -25.46 22.68 -0.98
N THR A 143 -25.55 23.77 -1.72
CA THR A 143 -25.64 23.74 -3.18
C THR A 143 -24.57 24.65 -3.76
N GLY A 144 -24.00 24.32 -4.92
CA GLY A 144 -22.94 25.15 -5.48
C GLY A 144 -22.27 24.58 -6.71
N ILE A 145 -21.23 25.29 -7.11
CA ILE A 145 -20.40 25.00 -8.27
C ILE A 145 -18.92 25.19 -7.95
N ASP A 146 -18.10 24.51 -8.74
CA ASP A 146 -16.67 24.66 -8.77
C ASP A 146 -16.27 25.86 -9.64
N VAL A 147 -15.15 26.46 -9.27
CA VAL A 147 -14.46 27.51 -10.03
C VAL A 147 -12.98 27.15 -10.10
N GLU A 148 -12.22 27.83 -10.96
CA GLU A 148 -10.78 27.57 -11.12
C GLU A 148 -10.00 27.62 -9.79
N ALA A 149 -10.41 28.50 -8.87
CA ALA A 149 -9.80 28.63 -7.56
C ALA A 149 -10.08 27.45 -6.59
N GLY A 150 -11.06 26.59 -6.89
CA GLY A 150 -11.37 25.44 -6.05
C GLY A 150 -12.82 24.96 -6.10
N LYS A 151 -13.07 23.89 -5.35
CA LYS A 151 -14.37 23.21 -5.31
C LYS A 151 -15.37 23.91 -4.40
N ASN A 152 -16.65 23.92 -4.79
CA ASN A 152 -17.78 24.42 -3.99
C ASN A 152 -17.66 25.85 -3.46
N LEU A 153 -16.79 26.69 -4.04
CA LEU A 153 -16.53 28.04 -3.52
C LEU A 153 -17.65 29.03 -3.83
N VAL A 154 -18.49 28.75 -4.84
CA VAL A 154 -19.63 29.60 -5.21
C VAL A 154 -20.90 28.77 -5.10
N GLY A 155 -21.82 29.19 -4.24
CA GLY A 155 -23.02 28.41 -3.96
C GLY A 155 -24.01 29.14 -3.07
N ALA A 156 -25.03 28.40 -2.62
CA ALA A 156 -26.02 28.87 -1.68
C ALA A 156 -26.48 27.73 -0.75
N PHE A 157 -26.87 28.09 0.46
CA PHE A 157 -27.65 27.21 1.32
C PHE A 157 -29.12 27.31 0.92
N HIS A 158 -29.66 26.24 0.32
CA HIS A 158 -31.05 26.15 -0.11
C HIS A 158 -31.58 24.76 0.24
N GLN A 159 -32.53 24.68 1.17
CA GLN A 159 -33.05 23.40 1.66
C GLN A 159 -34.03 22.79 0.66
N PRO A 160 -33.91 21.48 0.35
CA PRO A 160 -34.91 20.80 -0.47
C PRO A 160 -36.25 20.75 0.27
N LYS A 161 -37.35 20.64 -0.47
CA LYS A 161 -38.67 20.38 0.12
C LYS A 161 -38.85 18.93 0.54
N ARG A 162 -38.11 18.02 -0.09
CA ARG A 162 -38.04 16.59 0.25
C ARG A 162 -36.82 15.95 -0.41
N VAL A 163 -36.29 14.91 0.22
CA VAL A 163 -35.28 14.02 -0.36
C VAL A 163 -35.89 12.62 -0.48
N PHE A 164 -35.93 12.05 -1.68
CA PHE A 164 -36.50 10.74 -1.96
C PHE A 164 -35.38 9.73 -2.23
N VAL A 165 -34.97 8.99 -1.21
CA VAL A 165 -33.93 7.97 -1.30
C VAL A 165 -34.56 6.64 -1.69
N ASP A 166 -34.63 6.39 -3.00
CA ASP A 166 -35.07 5.12 -3.56
C ASP A 166 -33.87 4.16 -3.72
N LEU A 167 -33.81 3.14 -2.87
CA LEU A 167 -32.72 2.19 -2.81
C LEU A 167 -32.67 1.28 -4.03
N ASP A 168 -33.76 1.14 -4.79
CA ASP A 168 -33.77 0.34 -6.02
C ASP A 168 -32.90 0.98 -7.12
N LEU A 169 -32.65 2.29 -7.04
CA LEU A 169 -31.79 3.01 -7.99
C LEU A 169 -30.30 2.65 -7.82
N LEU A 170 -29.91 2.13 -6.66
CA LEU A 170 -28.52 1.69 -6.41
C LEU A 170 -28.17 0.40 -7.18
N SER A 171 -29.17 -0.32 -7.69
CA SER A 171 -28.96 -1.58 -8.44
C SER A 171 -28.18 -1.39 -9.74
N THR A 172 -28.23 -0.20 -10.35
CA THR A 172 -27.47 0.13 -11.57
C THR A 172 -26.18 0.89 -11.28
N LEU A 173 -25.91 1.21 -10.01
CA LEU A 173 -24.75 2.01 -9.61
C LEU A 173 -23.45 1.20 -9.78
N PRO A 174 -22.43 1.73 -10.50
CA PRO A 174 -21.16 1.04 -10.63
C PRO A 174 -20.52 0.78 -9.26
N LYS A 175 -19.88 -0.38 -9.10
CA LYS A 175 -19.23 -0.80 -7.84
C LYS A 175 -18.26 0.26 -7.28
N ARG A 176 -17.54 0.98 -8.15
CA ARG A 176 -16.65 2.07 -7.74
C ARG A 176 -17.40 3.20 -7.02
N GLU A 177 -18.57 3.59 -7.53
CA GLU A 177 -19.39 4.65 -6.94
C GLU A 177 -20.12 4.19 -5.67
N LEU A 178 -20.43 2.89 -5.57
CA LEU A 178 -20.88 2.29 -4.33
C LEU A 178 -19.79 2.42 -3.24
N ILE A 179 -18.55 2.00 -3.54
CA ILE A 179 -17.41 2.11 -2.62
C ILE A 179 -17.13 3.58 -2.27
N ASN A 180 -17.23 4.48 -3.23
CA ASN A 180 -17.09 5.92 -3.00
C ASN A 180 -18.10 6.43 -1.96
N GLY A 181 -19.38 6.03 -2.07
CA GLY A 181 -20.40 6.37 -1.07
C GLY A 181 -20.19 5.72 0.30
N MET A 182 -19.60 4.52 0.35
CA MET A 182 -19.27 3.87 1.62
C MET A 182 -18.29 4.68 2.46
N ALA A 183 -17.41 5.48 1.85
CA ALA A 183 -16.49 6.35 2.59
C ALA A 183 -17.24 7.35 3.49
N GLU A 184 -18.31 7.97 2.98
CA GLU A 184 -19.14 8.90 3.76
C GLU A 184 -19.96 8.18 4.84
N ILE A 185 -20.40 6.94 4.60
CA ILE A 185 -21.10 6.13 5.59
C ILE A 185 -20.17 5.71 6.73
N ILE A 186 -18.96 5.26 6.40
CA ILE A 186 -17.93 4.92 7.38
C ILE A 186 -17.57 6.15 8.21
N LYS A 187 -17.40 7.31 7.56
CA LYS A 187 -17.21 8.60 8.23
C LYS A 187 -18.35 8.89 9.20
N ALA A 188 -19.60 8.78 8.76
CA ALA A 188 -20.77 9.04 9.60
C ALA A 188 -20.85 8.09 10.81
N GLY A 189 -20.57 6.80 10.62
CA GLY A 189 -20.47 5.84 11.72
C GLY A 189 -19.33 6.17 12.69
N ALA A 190 -18.14 6.47 12.16
CA ALA A 190 -16.95 6.76 12.95
C ALA A 190 -17.08 8.04 13.80
N ILE A 191 -17.86 9.03 13.35
CA ILE A 191 -18.02 10.31 14.07
C ILE A 191 -19.26 10.31 14.97
N TYR A 192 -20.39 9.73 14.54
CA TYR A 192 -21.69 9.97 15.18
C TYR A 192 -22.44 8.72 15.66
N SER A 193 -22.02 7.50 15.27
CA SER A 193 -22.80 6.31 15.59
C SER A 193 -21.95 5.04 15.63
N ASP A 194 -21.53 4.67 16.85
CA ASP A 194 -20.88 3.39 17.14
C ASP A 194 -21.70 2.20 16.63
N ALA A 195 -23.02 2.22 16.84
CA ALA A 195 -23.92 1.18 16.35
C ALA A 195 -23.91 1.06 14.81
N LEU A 196 -23.84 2.18 14.09
CA LEU A 196 -23.65 2.16 12.63
C LEU A 196 -22.26 1.62 12.29
N PHE A 197 -21.20 2.05 12.97
CA PHE A 197 -19.83 1.60 12.70
C PHE A 197 -19.70 0.07 12.87
N SER A 198 -20.18 -0.49 13.98
CA SER A 198 -20.19 -1.95 14.21
C SER A 198 -21.06 -2.71 13.20
N MET A 199 -22.17 -2.12 12.74
CA MET A 199 -23.00 -2.69 11.68
C MET A 199 -22.20 -2.84 10.38
N LEU A 200 -21.40 -1.84 10.01
CA LEU A 200 -20.59 -1.87 8.79
C LEU A 200 -19.56 -3.00 8.84
N GLU A 201 -18.85 -3.15 9.96
CA GLU A 201 -17.84 -4.20 10.15
C GLU A 201 -18.45 -5.60 10.08
N SER A 202 -19.64 -5.78 10.67
CA SER A 202 -20.32 -7.07 10.75
C SER A 202 -21.03 -7.50 9.45
N ASN A 203 -21.22 -6.59 8.49
CA ASN A 203 -22.08 -6.82 7.32
C ASN A 203 -21.41 -6.52 5.96
N VAL A 204 -20.08 -6.48 5.87
CA VAL A 204 -19.34 -6.11 4.64
C VAL A 204 -19.86 -6.84 3.39
N ASP A 205 -19.96 -8.18 3.43
CA ASP A 205 -20.40 -8.97 2.28
C ASP A 205 -21.87 -8.71 1.92
N ALA A 206 -22.74 -8.53 2.91
CA ALA A 206 -24.15 -8.23 2.71
C ALA A 206 -24.37 -6.84 2.09
N ILE A 207 -23.55 -5.87 2.48
CA ILE A 207 -23.55 -4.51 1.92
C ILE A 207 -23.06 -4.54 0.47
N LEU A 208 -21.94 -5.23 0.19
CA LEU A 208 -21.42 -5.37 -1.17
C LEU A 208 -22.37 -6.13 -2.10
N ALA A 209 -23.19 -7.03 -1.55
CA ALA A 209 -24.24 -7.76 -2.27
C ALA A 209 -25.58 -6.98 -2.35
N LEU A 210 -25.64 -5.75 -1.81
CA LEU A 210 -26.85 -4.91 -1.75
C LEU A 210 -28.09 -5.62 -1.16
N LYS A 211 -27.91 -6.41 -0.09
CA LYS A 211 -29.05 -7.04 0.60
C LYS A 211 -30.00 -5.97 1.13
N GLN A 212 -31.26 -6.02 0.70
CA GLN A 212 -32.25 -4.94 0.89
C GLN A 212 -32.36 -4.46 2.35
N ASP A 213 -32.59 -5.36 3.31
CA ASP A 213 -32.77 -4.99 4.72
C ASP A 213 -31.53 -4.33 5.35
N VAL A 214 -30.34 -4.81 4.95
CA VAL A 214 -29.06 -4.29 5.43
C VAL A 214 -28.80 -2.90 4.84
N VAL A 215 -28.99 -2.73 3.54
CA VAL A 215 -28.81 -1.43 2.86
C VAL A 215 -29.81 -0.39 3.38
N LEU A 216 -31.06 -0.77 3.60
CA LEU A 216 -32.07 0.12 4.17
C LEU A 216 -31.66 0.62 5.56
N SER A 217 -31.27 -0.30 6.44
CA SER A 217 -30.85 0.03 7.81
C SER A 217 -29.59 0.88 7.82
N MET A 218 -28.60 0.52 6.99
CA MET A 218 -27.34 1.26 6.83
C MET A 218 -27.58 2.69 6.33
N VAL A 219 -28.32 2.86 5.23
CA VAL A 219 -28.56 4.17 4.62
C VAL A 219 -29.38 5.06 5.55
N ALA A 220 -30.38 4.52 6.24
CA ALA A 220 -31.18 5.31 7.17
C ALA A 220 -30.39 5.75 8.42
N ALA A 221 -29.59 4.85 8.99
CA ALA A 221 -28.70 5.19 10.10
C ALA A 221 -27.64 6.22 9.69
N ALA A 222 -27.04 6.07 8.51
CA ALA A 222 -26.06 7.01 7.98
C ALA A 222 -26.68 8.39 7.70
N ALA A 223 -27.85 8.44 7.07
CA ALA A 223 -28.56 9.69 6.83
C ALA A 223 -28.94 10.39 8.14
N THR A 224 -29.35 9.64 9.18
CA THR A 224 -29.60 10.18 10.52
C THR A 224 -28.33 10.77 11.13
N ALA A 225 -27.21 10.03 11.08
CA ALA A 225 -25.91 10.51 11.53
C ALA A 225 -25.46 11.78 10.79
N THR A 226 -25.65 11.86 9.48
CA THR A 226 -25.37 13.08 8.69
C THR A 226 -26.25 14.26 9.10
N VAL A 227 -27.52 14.03 9.45
CA VAL A 227 -28.40 15.09 9.96
C VAL A 227 -27.85 15.63 11.29
N LEU A 228 -27.41 14.74 12.18
CA LEU A 228 -26.75 15.11 13.44
C LEU A 228 -25.40 15.80 13.21
N GLU A 229 -24.59 15.34 12.25
CA GLU A 229 -23.33 15.98 11.85
C GLU A 229 -23.54 17.42 11.41
N LYS A 230 -24.55 17.64 10.57
CA LYS A 230 -24.87 18.98 10.07
C LYS A 230 -25.48 19.85 11.16
N MET A 231 -25.66 19.32 12.37
CA MET A 231 -26.11 20.01 13.56
C MET A 231 -24.97 20.33 14.59
N GLU A 232 -23.81 19.64 14.65
CA GLU A 232 -22.73 19.83 15.69
C GLU A 232 -21.26 19.59 15.19
N VAL A 233 -20.19 20.14 15.86
CA VAL A 233 -18.77 20.25 15.36
C VAL A 233 -17.66 19.80 16.37
N ASP A 234 -16.59 19.12 15.88
CA ASP A 234 -15.19 18.87 16.41
C ASP A 234 -15.04 17.82 17.57
N LYS A 235 -14.02 16.94 17.75
CA LYS A 235 -12.56 16.87 17.37
C LYS A 235 -11.87 15.48 17.66
N LYS A 236 -10.52 15.38 17.64
CA LYS A 236 -9.60 14.21 17.35
C LYS A 236 -8.58 13.78 18.47
N ASN A 237 -8.14 12.48 18.45
CA ASN A 237 -6.79 11.80 18.62
C ASN A 237 -5.82 12.11 19.82
N SER A 238 -4.89 11.28 20.38
CA SER A 238 -4.26 9.92 20.15
C SER A 238 -3.18 9.52 21.22
N GLY A 239 -2.96 8.21 21.56
CA GLY A 239 -1.67 7.44 21.50
C GLY A 239 -0.69 7.17 22.71
N GLY A 240 -0.64 5.92 23.28
CA GLY A 240 0.37 5.46 24.29
C GLY A 240 0.21 4.13 25.13
N VAL A 241 -0.80 3.25 24.98
CA VAL A 241 -1.35 2.55 26.19
C VAL A 241 -1.26 1.00 26.40
N LYS A 242 -0.75 0.19 25.47
CA LYS A 242 -0.85 -1.30 25.54
C LYS A 242 -0.44 -2.01 26.84
N LYS A 243 0.57 -1.53 27.58
CA LYS A 243 1.06 -2.17 28.83
C LYS A 243 0.21 -1.83 30.06
N LEU A 244 -0.44 -0.67 30.02
CA LEU A 244 -1.24 -0.14 31.12
C LEU A 244 -2.57 -0.91 31.21
N ILE A 245 -3.14 -1.37 30.09
CA ILE A 245 -4.37 -2.19 30.07
C ILE A 245 -4.20 -3.52 30.82
N LEU A 246 -3.11 -4.25 30.58
CA LEU A 246 -2.95 -5.57 31.22
C LEU A 246 -2.80 -5.45 32.74
N LEU A 247 -2.02 -4.46 33.20
CA LEU A 247 -1.81 -4.23 34.63
C LEU A 247 -3.04 -3.66 35.35
N THR A 248 -3.83 -2.82 34.68
CA THR A 248 -5.09 -2.30 35.23
C THR A 248 -6.20 -3.34 35.26
N SER A 249 -6.22 -4.26 34.30
CA SER A 249 -7.28 -5.28 34.20
C SER A 249 -7.11 -6.42 35.18
N ILE A 250 -5.87 -6.74 35.59
CA ILE A 250 -5.58 -7.89 36.45
C ILE A 250 -5.06 -7.43 37.84
N GLY A 251 -4.43 -6.26 37.93
CA GLY A 251 -3.71 -5.73 39.09
C GLY A 251 -4.45 -5.80 40.43
N LYS A 252 -3.72 -6.23 41.48
CA LYS A 252 -4.15 -6.16 42.87
C LYS A 252 -4.08 -4.71 43.37
N VAL A 253 -5.04 -3.87 43.01
CA VAL A 253 -5.08 -2.49 43.52
C VAL A 253 -5.56 -2.48 44.97
N HIS A 254 -4.81 -1.83 45.84
CA HIS A 254 -5.27 -1.51 47.18
C HIS A 254 -6.50 -0.59 47.09
N SER A 255 -7.63 -1.05 47.65
CA SER A 255 -8.87 -0.30 47.94
C SER A 255 -9.71 0.27 46.80
N ASN A 256 -9.27 0.30 45.53
CA ASN A 256 -10.11 0.78 44.41
C ASN A 256 -9.86 -0.03 43.11
N PRO A 257 -10.83 -0.81 42.59
CA PRO A 257 -10.62 -1.70 41.42
C PRO A 257 -10.55 -0.96 40.08
N THR A 258 -10.73 0.36 40.09
CA THR A 258 -10.85 1.18 38.88
C THR A 258 -9.56 1.96 38.60
N CYS A 259 -9.01 1.82 37.40
CA CYS A 259 -7.93 2.64 36.89
C CYS A 259 -8.37 3.43 35.65
N ARG A 260 -7.94 4.68 35.56
CA ARG A 260 -8.18 5.55 34.40
C ARG A 260 -6.90 5.71 33.62
N ILE A 261 -6.98 5.48 32.32
CA ILE A 261 -5.83 5.46 31.43
C ILE A 261 -6.02 6.47 30.32
N SER A 262 -5.40 7.63 30.47
CA SER A 262 -5.37 8.67 29.44
C SER A 262 -4.31 8.37 28.37
N GLY A 263 -4.57 8.79 27.13
CA GLY A 263 -3.59 8.68 26.05
C GLY A 263 -3.54 7.28 25.42
N LEU A 264 -4.69 6.59 25.36
CA LEU A 264 -5.00 5.41 24.54
C LEU A 264 -4.23 5.21 23.21
N LEU A 265 -3.22 4.34 23.03
CA LEU A 265 -2.94 3.86 21.64
C LEU A 265 -3.94 2.76 21.28
N HIS A 266 -5.07 3.16 20.71
CA HIS A 266 -6.01 2.23 20.13
C HIS A 266 -5.37 1.52 18.93
N SER A 267 -5.24 0.21 19.02
CA SER A 267 -4.60 -0.62 17.99
C SER A 267 -5.16 -2.03 18.05
N ASP A 268 -4.95 -2.81 17.01
CA ASP A 268 -5.39 -4.21 16.96
C ASP A 268 -4.93 -5.02 18.18
N ASP A 269 -3.67 -4.88 18.64
CA ASP A 269 -3.21 -5.59 19.85
C ASP A 269 -3.97 -5.16 21.10
N THR A 270 -4.34 -3.87 21.19
CA THR A 270 -5.05 -3.31 22.33
C THR A 270 -6.48 -3.84 22.37
N GLN A 271 -7.19 -3.75 21.24
CA GLN A 271 -8.58 -4.13 21.15
C GLN A 271 -8.74 -5.63 21.39
N VAL A 272 -7.97 -6.45 20.69
CA VAL A 272 -7.95 -7.91 20.87
C VAL A 272 -7.64 -8.30 22.31
N MET A 273 -6.74 -7.58 22.98
CA MET A 273 -6.41 -7.85 24.38
C MET A 273 -7.55 -7.45 25.32
N MET A 274 -8.23 -6.34 25.08
CA MET A 274 -9.42 -5.93 25.84
C MET A 274 -10.55 -6.94 25.70
N ASP A 275 -10.85 -7.38 24.48
CA ASP A 275 -11.90 -8.37 24.19
C ASP A 275 -11.67 -9.67 24.97
N VAL A 276 -10.42 -10.15 25.03
CA VAL A 276 -10.07 -11.34 25.81
C VAL A 276 -10.09 -11.08 27.31
N LEU A 277 -9.64 -9.91 27.77
CA LEU A 277 -9.67 -9.59 29.20
C LEU A 277 -11.11 -9.42 29.72
N GLN A 278 -12.08 -9.07 28.88
CA GLN A 278 -13.51 -9.10 29.22
C GLN A 278 -13.98 -10.53 29.54
N TYR A 279 -13.50 -11.54 28.80
CA TYR A 279 -13.78 -12.95 29.12
C TYR A 279 -13.28 -13.36 30.49
N LEU A 280 -12.22 -12.71 30.96
CA LEU A 280 -11.64 -12.89 32.28
C LEU A 280 -12.32 -12.02 33.35
N GLY A 281 -13.37 -11.28 33.01
CA GLY A 281 -14.19 -10.50 33.93
C GLY A 281 -13.78 -9.04 34.12
N ALA A 282 -12.75 -8.56 33.41
CA ALA A 282 -12.38 -7.13 33.43
C ALA A 282 -13.46 -6.31 32.72
N GLN A 283 -13.79 -5.13 33.26
CA GLN A 283 -14.74 -4.23 32.62
C GLN A 283 -14.00 -3.03 32.04
N PHE A 284 -14.37 -2.65 30.84
CA PHE A 284 -13.80 -1.53 30.12
C PHE A 284 -14.92 -0.56 29.80
N SER A 285 -14.69 0.70 30.13
CA SER A 285 -15.55 1.81 29.72
C SER A 285 -14.67 2.98 29.31
N TRP A 286 -15.21 3.90 28.53
CA TRP A 286 -14.47 5.06 28.06
C TRP A 286 -15.06 6.33 28.66
N GLU A 287 -14.19 7.21 29.13
CA GLU A 287 -14.47 8.57 29.53
C GLU A 287 -13.77 9.53 28.54
N ASP A 288 -14.14 10.81 28.58
CA ASP A 288 -13.54 11.88 27.77
C ASP A 288 -13.48 11.55 26.26
N ASP A 289 -14.62 11.17 25.67
CA ASP A 289 -14.76 10.86 24.23
C ASP A 289 -13.77 9.81 23.69
N GLY A 290 -13.38 8.84 24.54
CA GLY A 290 -12.39 7.81 24.17
C GLY A 290 -10.95 8.17 24.53
N ASP A 291 -10.72 9.39 25.00
CA ASP A 291 -9.53 9.91 25.70
C ASP A 291 -8.99 8.98 26.80
N VAL A 292 -9.91 8.54 27.65
CA VAL A 292 -9.59 7.86 28.89
C VAL A 292 -10.24 6.49 28.92
N LEU A 293 -9.44 5.43 28.89
CA LEU A 293 -9.93 4.09 29.17
C LEU A 293 -10.05 3.89 30.68
N VAL A 294 -11.27 3.71 31.14
CA VAL A 294 -11.58 3.29 32.50
C VAL A 294 -11.61 1.77 32.55
N VAL A 295 -10.66 1.20 33.27
CA VAL A 295 -10.53 -0.24 33.48
C VAL A 295 -10.95 -0.57 34.90
N VAL A 296 -11.96 -1.43 35.05
CA VAL A 296 -12.28 -2.07 36.32
C VAL A 296 -11.68 -3.47 36.28
N GLY A 297 -10.57 -3.64 37.01
CA GLY A 297 -9.83 -4.91 37.03
C GLY A 297 -10.48 -5.96 37.92
N THR A 298 -10.09 -7.22 37.72
CA THR A 298 -10.63 -8.37 38.48
C THR A 298 -9.83 -8.71 39.73
N ALA A 299 -8.69 -8.04 39.94
CA ALA A 299 -7.73 -8.34 41.01
C ALA A 299 -7.30 -9.82 41.03
N GLY A 300 -7.16 -10.44 39.85
CA GLY A 300 -6.78 -11.85 39.71
C GLY A 300 -7.88 -12.87 40.01
N LYS A 301 -9.13 -12.43 40.18
CA LYS A 301 -10.29 -13.31 40.40
C LYS A 301 -10.98 -13.61 39.07
N PHE A 302 -10.57 -14.69 38.42
CA PHE A 302 -11.14 -15.07 37.12
C PHE A 302 -12.41 -15.92 37.27
N PRO A 303 -13.37 -15.82 36.32
CA PRO A 303 -14.55 -16.67 36.30
C PRO A 303 -14.17 -18.17 36.23
N PRO A 304 -14.95 -19.07 36.84
CA PRO A 304 -14.69 -20.52 36.82
C PRO A 304 -14.86 -21.14 35.43
N SER A 305 -15.52 -20.44 34.50
CA SER A 305 -15.62 -20.83 33.10
C SER A 305 -15.47 -19.59 32.23
N VAL A 306 -14.66 -19.71 31.19
CA VAL A 306 -14.39 -18.66 30.20
C VAL A 306 -14.62 -19.23 28.80
N PRO A 307 -14.96 -18.39 27.80
CA PRO A 307 -14.97 -18.78 26.40
C PRO A 307 -13.71 -19.57 26.02
N SER A 308 -13.90 -20.76 25.46
CA SER A 308 -12.81 -21.67 25.14
C SER A 308 -12.02 -21.27 23.90
N HIS A 309 -12.46 -20.29 23.11
CA HIS A 309 -11.80 -19.89 21.86
C HIS A 309 -11.38 -18.43 21.88
N TRP A 310 -10.08 -18.18 21.99
CA TRP A 310 -9.48 -16.84 22.03
C TRP A 310 -8.82 -16.55 20.67
N TYR A 311 -9.51 -15.79 19.83
CA TYR A 311 -9.03 -15.39 18.51
C TYR A 311 -8.27 -14.07 18.57
N LEU A 312 -6.99 -14.08 18.20
CA LEU A 312 -6.09 -12.94 18.38
C LEU A 312 -5.66 -12.26 17.07
N SER A 313 -6.32 -12.55 15.94
CA SER A 313 -5.93 -12.05 14.62
C SER A 313 -4.43 -12.23 14.35
N ASN A 314 -3.64 -11.17 14.11
CA ASN A 314 -2.18 -11.19 14.00
C ASN A 314 -1.49 -10.39 15.14
N ALA A 315 -2.15 -10.24 16.30
CA ALA A 315 -1.66 -9.45 17.43
C ALA A 315 -0.59 -10.21 18.24
N GLY A 316 0.68 -10.09 17.82
CA GLY A 316 1.78 -10.89 18.36
C GLY A 316 2.11 -10.57 19.82
N THR A 317 1.85 -9.33 20.27
CA THR A 317 2.06 -8.95 21.67
C THR A 317 0.95 -9.53 22.54
N ALA A 318 -0.31 -9.44 22.08
CA ALA A 318 -1.46 -10.02 22.75
C ALA A 318 -1.30 -11.54 22.89
N ALA A 319 -0.90 -12.24 21.82
CA ALA A 319 -0.64 -13.68 21.87
C ALA A 319 0.31 -14.08 22.98
N ARG A 320 1.44 -13.39 23.11
CA ARG A 320 2.46 -13.74 24.11
C ARG A 320 2.01 -13.46 25.54
N PHE A 321 1.39 -12.31 25.79
CA PHE A 321 0.88 -11.97 27.12
C PHE A 321 -0.27 -12.88 27.53
N LEU A 322 -1.22 -13.10 26.62
CA LEU A 322 -2.40 -13.91 26.89
C LEU A 322 -2.07 -15.41 27.01
N THR A 323 -0.97 -15.91 26.44
CA THR A 323 -0.52 -17.29 26.69
C THR A 323 -0.22 -17.54 28.17
N THR A 324 0.49 -16.64 28.85
CA THR A 324 0.73 -16.82 30.30
C THR A 324 -0.54 -16.56 31.11
N VAL A 325 -1.33 -15.54 30.75
CA VAL A 325 -2.60 -15.24 31.45
C VAL A 325 -3.60 -16.40 31.33
N ALA A 326 -3.66 -17.08 30.18
CA ALA A 326 -4.54 -18.23 29.97
C ALA A 326 -4.25 -19.41 30.92
N THR A 327 -3.02 -19.53 31.44
CA THR A 327 -2.71 -20.56 32.46
C THR A 327 -3.48 -20.34 33.76
N LEU A 328 -3.88 -19.09 34.03
CA LEU A 328 -4.64 -18.67 35.21
C LEU A 328 -6.17 -18.70 34.98
N ALA A 329 -6.63 -18.94 33.75
CA ALA A 329 -8.06 -18.95 33.43
C ALA A 329 -8.80 -20.09 34.17
N GLY A 330 -10.12 -19.96 34.39
CA GLY A 330 -10.91 -20.97 35.11
C GLY A 330 -11.23 -22.24 34.31
N SER A 331 -11.07 -22.21 32.98
CA SER A 331 -11.33 -23.35 32.10
C SER A 331 -10.33 -23.40 30.93
N LYS A 332 -10.31 -24.53 30.19
CA LYS A 332 -9.41 -24.74 29.05
C LYS A 332 -9.62 -23.70 27.94
N VAL A 333 -8.52 -23.22 27.34
CA VAL A 333 -8.49 -22.16 26.31
C VAL A 333 -7.74 -22.64 25.07
N HIS A 334 -8.37 -22.48 23.92
CA HIS A 334 -7.79 -22.55 22.57
C HIS A 334 -7.40 -21.13 22.13
N LEU A 335 -6.11 -20.83 22.14
CA LEU A 335 -5.56 -19.53 21.74
C LEU A 335 -5.05 -19.61 20.30
N THR A 336 -5.64 -18.84 19.40
CA THR A 336 -5.36 -18.89 17.95
C THR A 336 -5.38 -17.51 17.31
N GLY A 337 -5.14 -17.45 15.99
CA GLY A 337 -5.22 -16.23 15.19
C GLY A 337 -5.32 -16.55 13.70
N ASN A 338 -5.04 -15.55 12.86
CA ASN A 338 -5.04 -15.73 11.41
C ASN A 338 -3.87 -16.61 10.93
N ALA A 339 -3.83 -16.93 9.63
CA ALA A 339 -2.78 -17.78 9.06
C ALA A 339 -1.36 -17.31 9.40
N ARG A 340 -1.13 -15.99 9.43
CA ARG A 340 0.17 -15.41 9.74
C ARG A 340 0.53 -15.51 11.23
N MET A 341 -0.46 -15.50 12.13
CA MET A 341 -0.22 -15.80 13.56
C MET A 341 0.27 -17.23 13.75
N GLN A 342 -0.25 -18.17 12.96
CA GLN A 342 0.13 -19.59 13.06
C GLN A 342 1.55 -19.88 12.57
N GLU A 343 2.22 -18.89 12.00
CA GLU A 343 3.63 -18.94 11.61
C GLU A 343 4.54 -18.19 12.59
N ARG A 344 3.99 -17.51 13.60
CA ARG A 344 4.76 -16.69 14.54
C ARG A 344 5.34 -17.52 15.70
N PRO A 345 6.64 -17.33 16.01
CA PRO A 345 7.30 -18.10 17.06
C PRO A 345 6.82 -17.67 18.46
N ILE A 346 6.57 -18.68 19.30
CA ILE A 346 6.24 -18.55 20.73
C ILE A 346 6.91 -19.64 21.59
N SER A 347 7.76 -20.49 20.99
CA SER A 347 8.33 -21.69 21.61
C SER A 347 8.94 -21.46 22.99
N ASP A 348 9.83 -20.48 23.12
CA ASP A 348 10.61 -20.31 24.35
C ASP A 348 9.72 -19.93 25.55
N LEU A 349 8.59 -19.25 25.30
CA LEU A 349 7.61 -18.95 26.35
C LEU A 349 6.84 -20.21 26.76
N VAL A 350 6.33 -20.96 25.77
CA VAL A 350 5.55 -22.18 26.02
C VAL A 350 6.42 -23.23 26.70
N ASP A 351 7.63 -23.46 26.21
CA ASP A 351 8.56 -24.46 26.74
C ASP A 351 8.93 -24.13 28.20
N ALA A 352 9.10 -22.84 28.54
CA ALA A 352 9.37 -22.41 29.91
C ALA A 352 8.16 -22.57 30.84
N LEU A 353 6.95 -22.28 30.37
CA LEU A 353 5.72 -22.49 31.14
C LEU A 353 5.45 -23.98 31.37
N VAL A 354 5.65 -24.81 30.35
CA VAL A 354 5.53 -26.27 30.46
C VAL A 354 6.56 -26.85 31.43
N ALA A 355 7.81 -26.39 31.37
CA ALA A 355 8.84 -26.78 32.33
C ALA A 355 8.52 -26.34 33.76
N ASN A 356 7.77 -25.25 33.94
CA ASN A 356 7.29 -24.78 35.24
C ASN A 356 5.97 -25.45 35.68
N GLY A 357 5.47 -26.43 34.93
CA GLY A 357 4.32 -27.26 35.31
C GLY A 357 2.97 -26.85 34.70
N CYS A 358 2.93 -25.86 33.80
CA CYS A 358 1.70 -25.51 33.09
C CYS A 358 1.39 -26.51 31.96
N ALA A 359 0.14 -26.94 31.82
CA ALA A 359 -0.26 -27.85 30.74
C ALA A 359 -0.66 -27.08 29.47
N ILE A 360 0.26 -27.02 28.50
CA ILE A 360 0.10 -26.34 27.21
C ILE A 360 0.49 -27.29 26.07
N GLU A 361 -0.39 -27.43 25.08
CA GLU A 361 -0.17 -28.24 23.88
C GLU A 361 -0.23 -27.37 22.62
N TYR A 362 0.61 -27.69 21.63
CA TYR A 362 0.53 -27.07 20.29
C TYR A 362 -0.55 -27.77 19.46
N GLY A 363 -1.40 -27.02 18.77
CA GLY A 363 -2.43 -27.59 17.91
C GLY A 363 -1.88 -28.10 16.58
N ASN A 364 -1.42 -27.18 15.71
CA ASN A 364 -1.04 -27.52 14.33
C ASN A 364 0.45 -27.81 14.18
N ARG A 365 1.30 -26.90 14.65
CA ARG A 365 2.76 -26.92 14.44
C ARG A 365 3.47 -26.57 15.73
N LYS A 366 4.44 -27.39 16.14
CA LYS A 366 5.29 -27.09 17.30
C LYS A 366 6.02 -25.76 17.09
N GLY A 367 5.96 -24.90 18.11
CA GLY A 367 6.67 -23.62 18.18
C GLY A 367 5.86 -22.40 17.78
N CYS A 368 4.66 -22.56 17.21
CA CYS A 368 3.75 -21.49 16.81
C CYS A 368 2.31 -21.77 17.27
N PRO A 369 1.45 -20.77 17.48
CA PRO A 369 0.01 -20.98 17.69
C PRO A 369 -0.65 -21.77 16.53
N PRO A 370 -1.82 -22.40 16.70
CA PRO A 370 -2.68 -22.36 17.89
C PRO A 370 -2.14 -23.16 19.09
N LEU A 371 -2.55 -22.75 20.29
CA LEU A 371 -2.20 -23.38 21.57
C LEU A 371 -3.47 -23.83 22.31
N GLU A 372 -3.41 -25.02 22.89
CA GLU A 372 -4.39 -25.55 23.83
C GLU A 372 -3.84 -25.43 25.25
N ILE A 373 -4.42 -24.56 26.07
CA ILE A 373 -3.91 -24.19 27.40
C ILE A 373 -4.92 -24.65 28.44
N SER A 374 -4.51 -25.54 29.35
CA SER A 374 -5.36 -26.03 30.44
C SER A 374 -5.22 -25.14 31.69
N PRO A 375 -6.28 -25.01 32.50
CA PRO A 375 -6.33 -24.13 33.68
C PRO A 375 -5.52 -24.73 34.84
N THR A 376 -4.20 -24.75 34.68
CA THR A 376 -3.27 -25.38 35.62
C THR A 376 -2.79 -24.45 36.72
N GLY A 377 -3.09 -23.15 36.61
CA GLY A 377 -2.46 -22.12 37.43
C GLY A 377 -1.00 -21.87 37.00
N LEU A 378 -0.36 -20.94 37.70
CA LEU A 378 1.07 -20.70 37.57
C LEU A 378 1.74 -21.16 38.88
N PRO A 379 2.44 -22.30 38.91
CA PRO A 379 2.87 -22.91 40.18
C PRO A 379 3.85 -22.08 41.02
N GLY A 380 4.60 -21.16 40.41
CA GLY A 380 5.65 -20.39 41.08
C GLY A 380 7.00 -21.11 41.11
N GLY A 381 7.86 -20.78 42.08
CA GLY A 381 9.21 -21.32 42.16
C GLY A 381 10.16 -20.74 41.10
N VAL A 382 11.20 -21.49 40.72
CA VAL A 382 12.19 -21.00 39.75
C VAL A 382 11.71 -21.26 38.33
N LEU A 383 11.57 -20.20 37.53
CA LEU A 383 11.26 -20.28 36.11
C LEU A 383 12.47 -19.78 35.32
N HIS A 384 13.00 -20.62 34.43
CA HIS A 384 14.14 -20.29 33.58
C HIS A 384 13.68 -19.84 32.20
N LEU A 385 14.17 -18.69 31.73
CA LEU A 385 14.05 -18.24 30.35
C LEU A 385 15.44 -18.02 29.73
N ALA A 386 15.60 -18.41 28.46
CA ALA A 386 16.85 -18.15 27.75
C ALA A 386 17.12 -16.64 27.59
N GLY A 387 18.40 -16.23 27.51
CA GLY A 387 18.78 -14.80 27.51
C GLY A 387 18.63 -14.07 26.16
N LYS A 388 18.71 -14.80 25.03
CA LYS A 388 18.49 -14.27 23.66
C LYS A 388 17.02 -13.99 23.30
N VAL A 389 16.15 -14.00 24.29
CA VAL A 389 14.71 -14.15 24.12
C VAL A 389 14.00 -12.80 23.97
N SER A 390 12.90 -12.82 23.20
CA SER A 390 11.99 -11.69 23.03
C SER A 390 11.58 -11.07 24.38
N SER A 391 11.69 -9.74 24.48
CA SER A 391 11.27 -8.97 25.66
C SER A 391 9.80 -9.17 26.06
N GLN A 392 8.99 -9.65 25.13
CA GLN A 392 7.57 -9.96 25.32
C GLN A 392 7.37 -11.20 26.20
N TYR A 393 8.25 -12.21 26.15
CA TYR A 393 8.10 -13.42 26.97
C TYR A 393 8.40 -13.13 28.43
N VAL A 394 9.53 -12.46 28.69
CA VAL A 394 9.93 -12.06 30.05
C VAL A 394 8.87 -11.15 30.68
N SER A 395 8.35 -10.19 29.92
CA SER A 395 7.28 -9.30 30.40
C SER A 395 5.98 -10.06 30.67
N SER A 396 5.64 -11.05 29.85
CA SER A 396 4.44 -11.90 30.06
C SER A 396 4.47 -12.62 31.41
N VAL A 397 5.61 -13.27 31.71
CA VAL A 397 5.80 -13.99 32.97
C VAL A 397 5.80 -13.03 34.15
N LEU A 398 6.52 -11.91 34.08
CA LEU A 398 6.56 -10.91 35.15
C LEU A 398 5.17 -10.35 35.49
N LEU A 399 4.34 -10.09 34.48
CA LEU A 399 2.99 -9.55 34.68
C LEU A 399 2.02 -10.56 35.30
N SER A 400 2.27 -11.86 35.11
CA SER A 400 1.43 -12.95 35.63
C SER A 400 1.95 -13.55 36.94
N ALA A 401 3.25 -13.38 37.24
CA ALA A 401 3.92 -13.89 38.44
C ALA A 401 3.24 -13.51 39.78
N PRO A 402 2.63 -12.31 39.95
CA PRO A 402 1.92 -11.97 41.19
C PRO A 402 0.70 -12.85 41.49
N TYR A 403 0.22 -13.60 40.50
CA TYR A 403 -0.92 -14.52 40.60
C TYR A 403 -0.50 -15.99 40.65
N ALA A 404 0.80 -16.26 40.75
CA ALA A 404 1.30 -17.61 40.94
C ALA A 404 0.91 -18.16 42.31
N ASP A 405 0.77 -19.49 42.41
CA ASP A 405 0.41 -20.20 43.64
C ASP A 405 1.49 -20.04 44.73
N ALA A 406 2.74 -19.84 44.31
CA ALA A 406 3.88 -19.56 45.17
C ALA A 406 4.76 -18.43 44.58
N PRO A 407 5.64 -17.79 45.40
CA PRO A 407 6.58 -16.80 44.90
C PRO A 407 7.40 -17.33 43.72
N LEU A 408 7.47 -16.52 42.65
CA LEU A 408 8.16 -16.87 41.42
C LEU A 408 9.50 -16.14 41.32
N GLU A 409 10.57 -16.90 41.12
CA GLU A 409 11.91 -16.41 40.82
C GLU A 409 12.20 -16.60 39.33
N LEU A 410 12.26 -15.50 38.58
CA LEU A 410 12.52 -15.52 37.15
C LEU A 410 14.03 -15.43 36.89
N GLN A 411 14.64 -16.55 36.48
CA GLN A 411 16.05 -16.60 36.14
C GLN A 411 16.25 -16.49 34.63
N LEU A 412 17.08 -15.53 34.22
CA LEU A 412 17.46 -15.34 32.82
C LEU A 412 18.83 -15.98 32.61
N ALA A 413 18.98 -16.77 31.55
CA ALA A 413 20.19 -17.56 31.31
C ALA A 413 21.46 -16.74 30.98
N GLU A 414 21.36 -15.42 30.85
CA GLU A 414 22.47 -14.52 30.50
C GLU A 414 22.56 -13.33 31.46
N ASP A 415 23.77 -12.90 31.78
CA ASP A 415 24.05 -11.80 32.72
C ASP A 415 23.61 -10.41 32.20
N ASN A 416 23.39 -10.26 30.88
CA ASN A 416 22.99 -8.99 30.26
C ASN A 416 22.00 -9.22 29.10
N PRO A 417 20.72 -9.51 29.39
CA PRO A 417 19.75 -9.85 28.36
C PRO A 417 19.43 -8.65 27.48
N THR A 418 19.26 -8.87 26.16
CA THR A 418 18.85 -7.82 25.21
C THR A 418 17.50 -7.18 25.57
N SER A 419 16.68 -7.88 26.35
CA SER A 419 15.39 -7.44 26.85
C SER A 419 15.45 -6.55 28.10
N PHE A 420 16.64 -6.29 28.68
CA PHE A 420 16.80 -5.56 29.95
C PHE A 420 16.06 -4.21 30.04
N PRO A 421 16.06 -3.32 29.02
CA PRO A 421 15.30 -2.07 29.07
C PRO A 421 13.79 -2.29 29.19
N TYR A 422 13.26 -3.34 28.56
CA TYR A 422 11.85 -3.70 28.64
C TYR A 422 11.49 -4.33 29.98
N ILE A 423 12.40 -5.11 30.58
CA ILE A 423 12.26 -5.64 31.94
C ILE A 423 12.19 -4.48 32.93
N GLN A 424 13.06 -3.48 32.80
CA GLN A 424 13.03 -2.28 33.64
C GLN A 424 11.73 -1.50 33.48
N MET A 425 11.24 -1.33 32.25
CA MET A 425 9.95 -0.69 32.01
C MET A 425 8.80 -1.47 32.66
N THR A 426 8.76 -2.79 32.50
CA THR A 426 7.70 -3.64 33.06
C THR A 426 7.73 -3.64 34.59
N THR A 427 8.90 -3.74 35.21
CA THR A 427 9.05 -3.70 36.68
C THR A 427 8.72 -2.33 37.29
N GLN A 428 9.07 -1.22 36.62
CA GLN A 428 8.64 0.12 37.03
C GLN A 428 7.13 0.29 36.92
N LEU A 429 6.52 -0.22 35.84
CA LEU A 429 5.07 -0.20 35.68
C LEU A 429 4.40 -1.02 36.79
N MET A 430 4.87 -2.24 37.07
CA MET A 430 4.38 -3.06 38.19
C MET A 430 4.48 -2.34 39.54
N ALA A 431 5.56 -1.58 39.78
CA ALA A 431 5.72 -0.79 41.00
C ALA A 431 4.66 0.32 41.13
N LEU A 432 4.21 0.92 40.02
CA LEU A 432 3.08 1.87 40.02
C LEU A 432 1.76 1.21 40.45
N PHE A 433 1.64 -0.11 40.24
CA PHE A 433 0.51 -0.94 40.70
C PHE A 433 0.77 -1.58 42.07
N GLY A 434 1.77 -1.11 42.82
CA GLY A 434 2.07 -1.59 44.17
C GLY A 434 2.80 -2.93 44.23
N ILE A 435 3.30 -3.43 43.10
CA ILE A 435 4.02 -4.71 43.00
C ILE A 435 5.50 -4.44 42.82
N HIS A 436 6.30 -4.69 43.85
CA HIS A 436 7.74 -4.44 43.83
C HIS A 436 8.51 -5.71 43.45
N VAL A 437 9.19 -5.66 42.30
CA VAL A 437 10.09 -6.74 41.86
C VAL A 437 11.49 -6.44 42.41
N GLN A 438 12.02 -7.34 43.22
CA GLN A 438 13.40 -7.25 43.73
C GLN A 438 14.37 -7.84 42.71
N THR A 439 15.32 -7.04 42.22
CA THR A 439 16.41 -7.52 41.35
C THR A 439 17.60 -7.93 42.21
N LEU A 440 18.05 -9.18 42.07
CA LEU A 440 19.16 -9.75 42.87
C LEU A 440 20.55 -9.59 42.19
N GLY A 441 20.66 -8.76 41.14
CA GLY A 441 21.89 -8.49 40.36
C GLY A 441 22.62 -7.18 40.73
N PRO A 442 23.81 -6.91 40.16
CA PRO A 442 24.70 -5.85 40.62
C PRO A 442 24.16 -4.42 40.38
N PRO A 443 24.59 -3.42 41.19
CA PRO A 443 23.97 -2.10 41.27
C PRO A 443 24.14 -1.22 40.01
N ARG A 444 23.22 -0.26 39.84
CA ARG A 444 23.20 0.73 38.75
C ARG A 444 24.50 1.55 38.69
N GLY A 445 25.20 1.52 37.56
CA GLY A 445 26.33 2.39 37.24
C GLY A 445 25.93 3.63 36.40
N SER A 446 26.81 4.63 36.37
CA SER A 446 26.75 5.79 35.45
C SER A 446 27.14 5.38 34.02
N LEU A 447 26.52 5.99 33.00
CA LEU A 447 26.85 5.73 31.59
C LEU A 447 28.28 6.22 31.27
N LYS A 448 29.17 5.27 30.96
CA LYS A 448 30.55 5.52 30.52
C LYS A 448 30.65 5.40 29.01
N ALA A 449 31.52 6.22 28.41
CA ALA A 449 31.84 6.08 26.99
C ALA A 449 32.53 4.73 26.70
N ILE A 450 32.26 4.17 25.52
CA ILE A 450 32.78 2.86 25.10
C ILE A 450 33.31 2.91 23.66
N GLU A 451 34.20 1.99 23.32
CA GLU A 451 34.55 1.67 21.93
C GLU A 451 33.99 0.28 21.62
N ILE A 452 33.17 0.17 20.58
CA ILE A 452 32.44 -1.06 20.28
C ILE A 452 32.29 -1.27 18.78
N ASP A 453 32.55 -2.52 18.37
CA ASP A 453 32.20 -3.01 17.05
C ASP A 453 30.78 -3.58 17.08
N MET A 454 29.91 -3.04 16.22
CA MET A 454 28.51 -3.41 16.15
C MET A 454 28.17 -4.19 14.88
N GLU A 455 29.13 -4.81 14.17
CA GLU A 455 28.86 -5.61 12.96
C GLU A 455 27.80 -6.69 13.16
N THR A 456 27.73 -7.29 14.35
CA THR A 456 26.74 -8.32 14.71
C THR A 456 25.40 -7.75 15.21
N MET A 457 25.33 -6.43 15.45
CA MET A 457 24.18 -5.74 16.05
C MET A 457 23.94 -4.36 15.40
N THR A 458 24.17 -4.28 14.09
CA THR A 458 24.29 -3.00 13.38
C THR A 458 23.05 -2.12 13.49
N ASP A 459 21.85 -2.69 13.64
CA ASP A 459 20.59 -1.93 13.77
C ASP A 459 20.43 -1.21 15.12
N ALA A 460 21.12 -1.70 16.16
CA ALA A 460 21.07 -1.12 17.50
C ALA A 460 21.96 0.14 17.63
N PHE A 461 22.75 0.47 16.60
CA PHE A 461 23.70 1.58 16.67
C PHE A 461 23.04 2.95 16.88
N MET A 462 21.82 3.15 16.35
CA MET A 462 21.08 4.40 16.53
C MET A 462 20.70 4.60 18.00
N THR A 463 20.25 3.53 18.66
CA THR A 463 19.95 3.52 20.10
C THR A 463 21.21 3.82 20.92
N LEU A 464 22.34 3.19 20.58
CA LEU A 464 23.62 3.45 21.25
C LEU A 464 24.12 4.87 21.00
N ALA A 465 23.94 5.43 19.81
CA ALA A 465 24.34 6.81 19.50
C ALA A 465 23.58 7.84 20.34
N VAL A 466 22.30 7.60 20.64
CA VAL A 466 21.50 8.42 21.56
C VAL A 466 22.00 8.28 23.00
N LEU A 467 22.28 7.07 23.46
CA LEU A 467 22.82 6.81 24.81
C LEU A 467 24.23 7.38 24.98
N ALA A 468 25.06 7.31 23.95
CA ALA A 468 26.41 7.85 23.91
C ALA A 468 26.42 9.37 24.09
N ALA A 469 25.37 10.07 23.64
CA ALA A 469 25.23 11.51 23.86
C ALA A 469 25.01 11.87 25.34
N ALA A 470 24.53 10.92 26.16
CA ALA A 470 24.33 11.06 27.60
C ALA A 470 25.46 10.45 28.45
N ALA A 471 26.45 9.81 27.82
CA ALA A 471 27.58 9.19 28.50
C ALA A 471 28.69 10.22 28.80
N THR A 472 29.45 9.99 29.87
CA THR A 472 30.64 10.80 30.16
C THR A 472 31.84 10.27 29.35
N GLY A 473 32.30 11.02 28.35
CA GLY A 473 33.42 10.66 27.46
C GLY A 473 33.03 10.56 25.98
N ARG A 474 33.93 10.08 25.11
CA ARG A 474 33.67 9.89 23.67
C ARG A 474 33.45 8.41 23.34
N THR A 475 32.24 8.06 22.90
CA THR A 475 31.93 6.71 22.42
C THR A 475 32.31 6.56 20.95
N LYS A 476 32.93 5.44 20.57
CA LYS A 476 33.31 5.09 19.19
C LYS A 476 32.58 3.82 18.74
N ILE A 477 31.92 3.89 17.60
CA ILE A 477 31.11 2.79 17.04
C ILE A 477 31.71 2.39 15.68
N THR A 478 32.03 1.11 15.49
CA THR A 478 32.54 0.51 14.25
C THR A 478 31.64 -0.62 13.74
N GLY A 479 31.92 -1.21 12.58
CA GLY A 479 31.18 -2.38 12.05
C GLY A 479 29.82 -2.10 11.42
N ILE A 480 29.37 -0.84 11.34
CA ILE A 480 28.00 -0.48 10.92
C ILE A 480 27.89 -0.05 9.45
N ALA A 481 28.79 -0.48 8.57
CA ALA A 481 28.86 0.01 7.18
C ALA A 481 27.55 -0.19 6.40
N ASN A 482 26.85 -1.30 6.65
CA ASN A 482 25.56 -1.64 6.07
C ASN A 482 24.43 -0.63 6.39
N GLN A 483 24.55 0.16 7.46
CA GLN A 483 23.55 1.15 7.87
C GLN A 483 23.51 2.39 6.95
N ARG A 484 24.40 2.48 5.94
CA ARG A 484 24.37 3.53 4.92
C ARG A 484 23.31 3.31 3.85
N VAL A 485 22.91 2.07 3.61
CA VAL A 485 22.05 1.63 2.50
C VAL A 485 20.89 0.76 2.99
N LYS A 486 20.46 0.96 4.24
CA LYS A 486 19.31 0.24 4.79
C LYS A 486 18.01 0.86 4.29
N GLU A 487 17.20 1.48 5.16
CA GLU A 487 16.03 2.25 4.74
C GLU A 487 16.41 3.65 4.22
N CYS A 488 17.49 4.22 4.78
CA CYS A 488 18.13 5.47 4.36
C CYS A 488 19.59 5.43 4.82
N ASN A 489 20.37 6.50 4.57
CA ASN A 489 21.71 6.62 5.15
C ASN A 489 21.60 6.99 6.64
N ARG A 490 21.25 6.00 7.46
CA ARG A 490 20.97 6.14 8.90
C ARG A 490 22.16 6.71 9.66
N ILE A 491 23.38 6.39 9.23
CA ILE A 491 24.60 6.99 9.80
C ILE A 491 24.59 8.50 9.58
N ALA A 492 24.34 8.96 8.34
CA ALA A 492 24.27 10.38 8.03
C ALA A 492 23.12 11.09 8.76
N VAL A 493 21.96 10.43 8.90
CA VAL A 493 20.82 10.96 9.67
C VAL A 493 21.21 11.20 11.12
N MET A 494 21.84 10.23 11.78
CA MET A 494 22.32 10.35 13.16
C MET A 494 23.44 11.37 13.33
N CYS A 495 24.24 11.64 12.29
CA CYS A 495 25.24 12.72 12.29
C CYS A 495 24.61 14.11 12.12
N SER A 496 23.47 14.21 11.43
CA SER A 496 22.80 15.48 11.11
C SER A 496 21.87 15.99 12.22
N THR A 497 21.39 15.09 13.08
CA THR A 497 20.65 15.46 14.30
C THR A 497 21.67 15.78 15.38
N ALA A 498 21.69 17.04 15.85
CA ALA A 498 22.70 17.58 16.76
C ALA A 498 22.76 16.85 18.12
N LEU A 499 23.49 15.73 18.16
CA LEU A 499 24.03 15.11 19.36
C LEU A 499 25.55 15.33 19.35
N ARG A 500 26.16 15.61 20.51
CA ARG A 500 27.61 15.87 20.67
C ARG A 500 28.47 14.63 20.38
N VAL A 501 28.47 14.15 19.14
CA VAL A 501 29.21 12.97 18.69
C VAL A 501 30.00 13.34 17.44
N SER A 502 31.31 13.12 17.48
CA SER A 502 32.22 13.35 16.34
C SER A 502 32.52 12.04 15.63
N PHE A 503 32.23 11.97 14.34
CA PHE A 503 32.50 10.83 13.47
C PHE A 503 33.65 11.15 12.53
N GLN A 504 34.69 10.29 12.48
CA GLN A 504 35.72 10.34 11.44
C GLN A 504 35.47 9.20 10.46
N VAL A 505 35.30 9.53 9.18
CA VAL A 505 35.24 8.57 8.07
C VAL A 505 36.08 9.16 6.93
N PRO A 506 36.92 8.36 6.23
CA PRO A 506 37.67 8.83 5.07
C PRO A 506 36.73 9.41 4.00
N SER A 507 37.09 10.58 3.48
CA SER A 507 36.31 11.30 2.48
C SER A 507 36.27 10.55 1.14
N TYR A 508 35.09 10.04 0.78
CA TYR A 508 34.70 9.93 -0.62
C TYR A 508 33.46 10.82 -0.82
N PRO A 509 33.38 11.57 -1.93
CA PRO A 509 32.24 12.43 -2.18
C PRO A 509 30.97 11.58 -2.23
N PRO A 510 29.85 12.05 -1.65
CA PRO A 510 28.59 11.31 -1.72
C PRO A 510 28.17 11.21 -3.19
N PRO A 511 27.71 10.05 -3.67
CA PRO A 511 27.08 9.99 -4.97
C PRO A 511 25.77 10.80 -4.91
N PRO A 512 25.39 11.47 -6.01
CA PRO A 512 24.14 12.22 -6.05
C PRO A 512 22.96 11.28 -5.81
N ILE A 513 22.03 11.73 -4.98
CA ILE A 513 20.75 11.05 -4.75
C ILE A 513 19.96 11.13 -6.05
N SER A 514 19.87 10.01 -6.78
CA SER A 514 19.04 9.88 -7.98
C SER A 514 17.95 8.83 -7.73
N THR A 515 16.71 9.24 -7.93
CA THR A 515 15.51 8.40 -7.89
C THR A 515 15.45 7.51 -9.14
N LYS A 516 15.31 6.19 -8.92
CA LYS A 516 15.38 5.05 -9.86
C LYS A 516 16.80 4.63 -10.28
N ALA A 517 17.29 3.55 -9.68
CA ALA A 517 18.46 2.82 -10.12
C ALA A 517 18.22 2.28 -11.55
N ALA A 518 19.22 2.38 -12.41
CA ALA A 518 19.22 1.64 -13.65
C ALA A 518 19.94 0.30 -13.40
N ASP A 519 19.21 -0.79 -13.60
CA ASP A 519 19.66 -2.19 -13.42
C ASP A 519 20.74 -2.58 -14.44
N ALA A 520 21.36 -3.75 -14.22
CA ALA A 520 22.30 -4.37 -15.16
C ALA A 520 21.67 -4.54 -16.57
N ILE A 521 22.43 -4.19 -17.61
CA ILE A 521 22.05 -4.40 -19.01
C ILE A 521 22.75 -5.65 -19.54
N TYR A 522 21.99 -6.66 -19.94
CA TYR A 522 22.53 -7.90 -20.49
C TYR A 522 22.57 -7.85 -22.01
N LEU A 523 23.75 -8.05 -22.59
CA LEU A 523 23.93 -8.21 -24.03
C LEU A 523 23.94 -9.70 -24.38
N ILE A 524 23.01 -10.12 -25.21
CA ILE A 524 22.91 -11.48 -25.72
C ILE A 524 23.03 -11.51 -27.24
N GLY A 525 23.36 -12.67 -27.79
CA GLY A 525 23.50 -12.90 -29.23
C GLY A 525 24.67 -13.80 -29.56
N MET A 526 24.82 -14.14 -30.83
CA MET A 526 25.85 -15.06 -31.31
C MET A 526 27.28 -14.56 -31.05
N ARG A 527 28.25 -15.48 -30.98
CA ARG A 527 29.68 -15.11 -30.96
C ARG A 527 30.03 -14.40 -32.29
N GLY A 528 30.90 -13.39 -32.25
CA GLY A 528 31.22 -12.58 -33.44
C GLY A 528 30.20 -11.48 -33.78
N VAL A 529 29.07 -11.39 -33.08
CA VAL A 529 28.03 -10.38 -33.34
C VAL A 529 28.42 -8.95 -32.87
N GLY A 530 29.51 -8.81 -32.10
CA GLY A 530 30.00 -7.51 -31.64
C GLY A 530 29.63 -7.11 -30.20
N LYS A 531 29.13 -8.04 -29.36
CA LYS A 531 28.79 -7.79 -27.94
C LYS A 531 29.92 -7.10 -27.17
N THR A 532 31.13 -7.65 -27.21
CA THR A 532 32.28 -7.10 -26.49
C THR A 532 32.66 -5.71 -26.98
N SER A 533 32.70 -5.50 -28.30
CA SER A 533 33.09 -4.21 -28.89
C SER A 533 32.07 -3.11 -28.61
N LEU A 534 30.78 -3.36 -28.91
CA LEU A 534 29.70 -2.40 -28.69
C LEU A 534 29.46 -2.11 -27.21
N GLY A 535 29.48 -3.17 -26.40
CA GLY A 535 29.28 -3.06 -24.96
C GLY A 535 30.38 -2.28 -24.24
N LYS A 536 31.67 -2.54 -24.56
CA LYS A 536 32.79 -1.74 -24.01
C LYS A 536 32.69 -0.28 -24.41
N HIS A 537 32.31 -0.01 -25.66
CA HIS A 537 32.15 1.35 -26.16
C HIS A 537 31.05 2.10 -25.40
N ALA A 538 29.83 1.53 -25.35
CA ALA A 538 28.71 2.15 -24.66
C ALA A 538 28.95 2.30 -23.16
N ALA A 539 29.61 1.33 -22.52
CA ALA A 539 29.95 1.42 -21.10
C ALA A 539 30.89 2.61 -20.83
N SER A 540 31.93 2.77 -21.65
CA SER A 540 32.86 3.90 -21.59
C SER A 540 32.15 5.24 -21.85
N ALA A 541 31.34 5.32 -22.90
CA ALA A 541 30.66 6.56 -23.29
C ALA A 541 29.61 7.04 -22.27
N LEU A 542 28.93 6.10 -21.60
CA LEU A 542 27.81 6.39 -20.69
C LEU A 542 28.17 6.34 -19.20
N GLY A 543 29.45 6.11 -18.89
CA GLY A 543 29.96 6.02 -17.52
C GLY A 543 29.43 4.80 -16.76
N LEU A 544 29.28 3.67 -17.44
CA LEU A 544 28.83 2.39 -16.88
C LEU A 544 30.01 1.45 -16.68
N HIS A 545 29.86 0.49 -15.78
CA HIS A 545 30.80 -0.63 -15.63
C HIS A 545 30.64 -1.64 -16.76
N TRP A 546 31.72 -2.36 -17.07
CA TRP A 546 31.76 -3.40 -18.08
C TRP A 546 32.09 -4.75 -17.44
N ILE A 547 31.32 -5.78 -17.78
CA ILE A 547 31.60 -7.17 -17.41
C ILE A 547 31.45 -8.03 -18.66
N ASP A 548 32.45 -8.87 -18.93
CA ASP A 548 32.30 -10.01 -19.83
C ASP A 548 32.07 -11.26 -18.97
N MET A 549 30.93 -11.94 -19.16
CA MET A 549 30.53 -13.08 -18.33
C MET A 549 31.53 -14.22 -18.42
N ASP A 550 32.12 -14.44 -19.59
CA ASP A 550 33.08 -15.53 -19.77
C ASP A 550 34.37 -15.23 -18.99
N GLU A 551 34.91 -14.00 -19.07
CA GLU A 551 36.07 -13.57 -18.27
C GLU A 551 35.76 -13.61 -16.75
N TYR A 552 34.54 -13.24 -16.35
CA TYR A 552 34.09 -13.31 -14.97
C TYR A 552 34.04 -14.77 -14.46
N LEU A 553 33.48 -15.68 -15.26
CA LEU A 553 33.41 -17.11 -14.93
C LEU A 553 34.81 -17.72 -14.73
N GLU A 554 35.75 -17.43 -15.63
CA GLU A 554 37.14 -17.92 -15.57
C GLU A 554 37.89 -17.41 -14.33
N SER A 555 37.70 -16.13 -13.98
CA SER A 555 38.39 -15.50 -12.85
C SER A 555 37.73 -15.74 -11.49
N HIS A 556 36.46 -16.16 -11.45
CA HIS A 556 35.73 -16.31 -10.19
C HIS A 556 36.00 -17.68 -9.53
N PRO A 557 36.62 -17.74 -8.33
CA PRO A 557 37.08 -18.99 -7.72
C PRO A 557 35.98 -19.99 -7.34
N LEU A 558 34.74 -19.51 -7.19
CA LEU A 558 33.59 -20.33 -6.81
C LEU A 558 32.76 -20.81 -8.03
N LEU A 559 33.07 -20.31 -9.23
CA LEU A 559 32.43 -20.73 -10.48
C LEU A 559 33.37 -21.65 -11.27
N LEU A 560 34.16 -21.13 -12.22
CA LEU A 560 35.15 -21.97 -12.93
C LEU A 560 36.52 -21.91 -12.25
N GLY A 561 37.01 -20.70 -11.93
CA GLY A 561 38.36 -20.50 -11.41
C GLY A 561 39.49 -21.00 -12.33
N MET A 562 39.17 -21.27 -13.61
CA MET A 562 40.08 -21.79 -14.63
C MET A 562 39.56 -21.42 -16.03
N PRO A 563 40.40 -21.47 -17.08
CA PRO A 563 39.98 -21.17 -18.46
C PRO A 563 38.84 -22.08 -18.95
N ILE A 564 37.87 -21.53 -19.69
CA ILE A 564 36.70 -22.26 -20.19
C ILE A 564 37.11 -23.48 -21.02
N LYS A 565 38.16 -23.35 -21.83
CA LYS A 565 38.68 -24.44 -22.67
C LYS A 565 39.11 -25.65 -21.83
N GLU A 566 39.76 -25.40 -20.69
CA GLU A 566 40.22 -26.44 -19.76
C GLU A 566 39.04 -27.03 -19.00
N TYR A 567 38.14 -26.18 -18.48
CA TYR A 567 36.95 -26.64 -17.77
C TYR A 567 36.06 -27.55 -18.63
N VAL A 568 35.80 -27.16 -19.88
CA VAL A 568 34.98 -27.95 -20.81
C VAL A 568 35.67 -29.26 -21.19
N ALA A 569 37.00 -29.30 -21.31
CA ALA A 569 37.73 -30.53 -21.59
C ALA A 569 37.59 -31.57 -20.47
N VAL A 570 37.46 -31.12 -19.21
CA VAL A 570 37.33 -32.00 -18.03
C VAL A 570 35.86 -32.32 -17.72
N HIS A 571 34.97 -31.34 -17.75
CA HIS A 571 33.60 -31.44 -17.22
C HIS A 571 32.51 -31.43 -18.30
N GLY A 572 32.85 -31.09 -19.54
CA GLY A 572 31.92 -31.03 -20.67
C GLY A 572 31.04 -29.77 -20.71
N TRP A 573 30.35 -29.59 -21.84
CA TRP A 573 29.53 -28.40 -22.11
C TRP A 573 28.31 -28.25 -21.20
N ALA A 574 27.67 -29.37 -20.82
CA ALA A 574 26.50 -29.33 -19.93
C ALA A 574 26.85 -28.74 -18.55
N ALA A 575 28.01 -29.10 -18.01
CA ALA A 575 28.50 -28.54 -16.75
C ALA A 575 28.83 -27.06 -16.88
N PHE A 576 29.40 -26.62 -18.01
CA PHE A 576 29.64 -25.20 -18.27
C PHE A 576 28.33 -24.38 -18.35
N ARG A 577 27.29 -24.92 -19.00
CA ARG A 577 25.96 -24.26 -19.02
C ARG A 577 25.35 -24.11 -17.64
N ALA A 578 25.56 -25.07 -16.74
CA ALA A 578 25.11 -24.97 -15.36
C ALA A 578 25.82 -23.81 -14.62
N GLN A 579 27.07 -23.51 -14.94
CA GLN A 579 27.82 -22.39 -14.35
C GLN A 579 27.36 -21.03 -14.89
N GLU A 580 27.01 -20.93 -16.18
CA GLU A 580 26.34 -19.73 -16.72
C GLU A 580 25.01 -19.45 -16.00
N VAL A 581 24.21 -20.50 -15.72
CA VAL A 581 22.96 -20.38 -14.95
C VAL A 581 23.23 -19.92 -13.53
N ALA A 582 24.20 -20.52 -12.84
CA ALA A 582 24.56 -20.15 -11.47
C ALA A 582 25.00 -18.68 -11.39
N CYS A 583 25.80 -18.22 -12.36
CA CYS A 583 26.20 -16.82 -12.47
C CYS A 583 25.00 -15.87 -12.65
N LEU A 584 24.07 -16.21 -13.55
CA LEU A 584 22.83 -15.44 -13.73
C LEU A 584 21.95 -15.44 -12.46
N GLN A 585 21.88 -16.54 -11.72
CA GLN A 585 21.15 -16.60 -10.44
C GLN A 585 21.77 -15.69 -9.38
N LEU A 586 23.11 -15.63 -9.31
CA LEU A 586 23.81 -14.70 -8.43
C LEU A 586 23.47 -13.25 -8.78
N TRP A 587 23.56 -12.89 -10.06
CA TRP A 587 23.22 -11.54 -10.50
C TRP A 587 21.72 -11.22 -10.44
N ALA A 588 20.84 -12.22 -10.48
CA ALA A 588 19.41 -11.99 -10.25
C ALA A 588 19.10 -11.66 -8.77
N GLN A 589 19.89 -12.19 -7.84
CA GLN A 589 19.75 -11.90 -6.40
C GLN A 589 20.40 -10.56 -6.02
N ASP A 590 21.57 -10.25 -6.59
CA ASP A 590 22.30 -9.01 -6.36
C ASP A 590 22.78 -8.42 -7.71
N PRO A 591 21.93 -7.66 -8.41
CA PRO A 591 22.25 -7.15 -9.75
C PRO A 591 23.41 -6.14 -9.74
N PRO A 592 24.44 -6.33 -10.60
CA PRO A 592 25.49 -5.35 -10.78
C PRO A 592 24.92 -3.99 -11.19
N GLN A 593 25.16 -2.96 -10.38
CA GLN A 593 24.60 -1.63 -10.60
C GLN A 593 25.33 -0.89 -11.72
N ASN A 594 24.61 -0.11 -12.53
CA ASN A 594 25.19 0.69 -13.63
C ASN A 594 26.17 -0.10 -14.52
N THR A 595 25.83 -1.34 -14.87
CA THR A 595 26.75 -2.27 -15.54
C THR A 595 26.18 -2.78 -16.86
N ILE A 596 27.01 -2.84 -17.90
CA ILE A 596 26.73 -3.62 -19.13
C ILE A 596 27.45 -4.95 -19.03
N ILE A 597 26.71 -6.04 -19.24
CA ILE A 597 27.17 -7.42 -19.11
C ILE A 597 27.07 -8.11 -20.47
N SER A 598 28.18 -8.59 -21.03
CA SER A 598 28.16 -9.46 -22.22
C SER A 598 28.03 -10.92 -21.80
N CYS A 599 26.95 -11.58 -22.22
CA CYS A 599 26.71 -12.99 -21.92
C CYS A 599 27.40 -13.92 -22.93
N GLY A 600 27.66 -15.17 -22.52
CA GLY A 600 28.20 -16.21 -23.39
C GLY A 600 27.29 -16.48 -24.59
N GLY A 601 27.87 -16.71 -25.78
CA GLY A 601 27.12 -16.84 -27.03
C GLY A 601 26.17 -18.06 -27.11
N GLY A 602 26.21 -18.97 -26.14
CA GLY A 602 25.28 -20.09 -26.04
C GLY A 602 24.54 -20.18 -24.71
N VAL A 603 24.56 -19.11 -23.91
CA VAL A 603 23.81 -19.02 -22.64
C VAL A 603 22.34 -19.43 -22.80
N VAL A 604 21.74 -19.11 -23.95
CA VAL A 604 20.34 -19.41 -24.30
C VAL A 604 20.05 -20.89 -24.55
N GLU A 605 21.06 -21.77 -24.61
CA GLU A 605 20.83 -23.22 -24.73
C GLU A 605 20.37 -23.84 -23.41
N SER A 606 20.44 -23.10 -22.30
CA SER A 606 19.83 -23.48 -21.04
C SER A 606 18.46 -22.82 -20.90
N ALA A 607 17.41 -23.64 -20.77
CA ALA A 607 16.06 -23.14 -20.51
C ALA A 607 15.98 -22.30 -19.21
N ALA A 608 16.77 -22.65 -18.19
CA ALA A 608 16.84 -21.89 -16.94
C ALA A 608 17.48 -20.50 -17.16
N ALA A 609 18.51 -20.40 -17.98
CA ALA A 609 19.13 -19.12 -18.32
C ALA A 609 18.19 -18.23 -19.14
N VAL A 610 17.46 -18.81 -20.10
CA VAL A 610 16.42 -18.11 -20.87
C VAL A 610 15.36 -17.53 -19.94
N ALA A 611 14.88 -18.31 -18.97
CA ALA A 611 13.87 -17.85 -18.01
C ALA A 611 14.38 -16.69 -17.12
N LEU A 612 15.63 -16.76 -16.66
CA LEU A 612 16.26 -15.70 -15.86
C LEU A 612 16.44 -14.41 -16.66
N LEU A 613 16.93 -14.52 -17.90
CA LEU A 613 17.08 -13.38 -18.80
C LEU A 613 15.73 -12.75 -19.18
N ALA A 614 14.71 -13.57 -19.45
CA ALA A 614 13.36 -13.07 -19.75
C ALA A 614 12.71 -12.33 -18.57
N GLN A 615 13.12 -12.62 -17.32
CA GLN A 615 12.68 -11.90 -16.14
C GLN A 615 13.45 -10.60 -15.89
N ALA A 616 14.63 -10.45 -16.50
CA ALA A 616 15.43 -9.23 -16.37
C ALA A 616 14.83 -8.08 -17.20
N SER A 617 14.81 -6.88 -16.61
CA SER A 617 14.17 -5.69 -17.21
C SER A 617 14.91 -5.12 -18.42
N SER A 618 16.17 -5.52 -18.65
CA SER A 618 17.07 -4.85 -19.61
C SER A 618 17.98 -5.85 -20.31
N VAL A 619 17.40 -6.64 -21.22
CA VAL A 619 18.17 -7.57 -22.07
C VAL A 619 18.13 -7.12 -23.53
N ILE A 620 19.31 -6.83 -24.09
CA ILE A 620 19.49 -6.40 -25.48
C ILE A 620 20.04 -7.55 -26.31
N TYR A 621 19.26 -8.00 -27.29
CA TYR A 621 19.69 -8.94 -28.30
C TYR A 621 20.37 -8.23 -29.47
N LEU A 622 21.67 -8.50 -29.66
CA LEU A 622 22.41 -8.02 -30.82
C LEU A 622 22.25 -8.99 -31.99
N GLN A 623 21.77 -8.48 -33.13
CA GLN A 623 21.52 -9.26 -34.33
C GLN A 623 22.42 -8.80 -35.48
N ARG A 624 23.01 -9.77 -36.18
CA ARG A 624 23.71 -9.61 -37.48
C ARG A 624 23.30 -10.75 -38.41
N GLU A 625 23.47 -10.52 -39.70
CA GLU A 625 23.30 -11.56 -40.72
C GLU A 625 24.30 -12.72 -40.55
N LEU A 626 23.86 -13.92 -40.92
CA LEU A 626 24.64 -15.15 -40.79
C LEU A 626 26.01 -15.04 -41.48
N ALA A 627 26.06 -14.44 -42.67
CA ALA A 627 27.30 -14.25 -43.43
C ALA A 627 28.32 -13.40 -42.67
N ASP A 628 27.87 -12.32 -42.01
CA ASP A 628 28.72 -11.43 -41.23
C ASP A 628 29.21 -12.10 -39.93
N VAL A 629 28.36 -12.91 -39.29
CA VAL A 629 28.73 -13.74 -38.14
C VAL A 629 29.79 -14.77 -38.54
N GLN A 630 29.61 -15.45 -39.67
CA GLN A 630 30.58 -16.43 -40.20
C GLN A 630 31.93 -15.78 -40.51
N ALA A 631 31.94 -14.61 -41.16
CA ALA A 631 33.16 -13.87 -41.46
C ALA A 631 33.89 -13.45 -40.17
N ALA A 632 33.18 -12.97 -39.15
CA ALA A 632 33.77 -12.59 -37.87
C ALA A 632 34.38 -13.80 -37.12
N LEU A 633 33.73 -14.97 -37.20
CA LEU A 633 34.19 -16.18 -36.53
C LEU A 633 35.39 -16.85 -37.21
N ALA A 634 35.58 -16.66 -38.51
CA ALA A 634 36.73 -17.19 -39.25
C ALA A 634 38.08 -16.68 -38.72
N HIS A 635 38.07 -15.54 -38.01
CA HIS A 635 39.25 -14.90 -37.44
C HIS A 635 39.43 -15.14 -35.93
N ASP A 636 38.53 -15.89 -35.28
CA ASP A 636 38.53 -16.12 -33.82
C ASP A 636 39.06 -17.51 -33.44
N THR A 637 40.28 -17.57 -32.91
CA THR A 637 40.97 -18.78 -32.47
C THR A 637 40.84 -19.08 -30.98
N SER A 638 40.15 -18.22 -30.22
CA SER A 638 40.14 -18.25 -28.75
C SER A 638 39.36 -19.42 -28.15
N ARG A 639 38.42 -20.02 -28.90
CA ARG A 639 37.53 -21.08 -28.43
C ARG A 639 37.43 -22.24 -29.42
N PRO A 640 37.10 -23.46 -28.96
CA PRO A 640 36.89 -24.60 -29.85
C PRO A 640 35.90 -24.29 -30.98
N ALA A 641 36.14 -24.89 -32.15
CA ALA A 641 35.17 -24.85 -33.24
C ALA A 641 33.84 -25.46 -32.77
N TYR A 642 32.73 -24.96 -33.32
CA TYR A 642 31.43 -25.59 -33.10
C TYR A 642 31.50 -27.05 -33.59
N GLY A 643 30.92 -27.98 -32.82
CA GLY A 643 30.84 -29.39 -33.22
C GLY A 643 29.80 -29.68 -34.31
N GLU A 644 29.08 -28.64 -34.75
CA GLU A 644 28.01 -28.67 -35.75
C GLU A 644 28.12 -27.41 -36.64
N ALA A 645 27.42 -27.37 -37.78
CA ALA A 645 27.51 -26.25 -38.70
C ALA A 645 26.99 -24.94 -38.07
N ILE A 646 27.71 -23.83 -38.28
CA ILE A 646 27.37 -22.52 -37.68
C ILE A 646 25.94 -22.08 -38.02
N ALA A 647 25.47 -22.41 -39.23
CA ALA A 647 24.11 -22.11 -39.68
C ALA A 647 23.06 -22.79 -38.79
N ASP A 648 23.25 -24.06 -38.44
CA ASP A 648 22.32 -24.82 -37.61
C ASP A 648 22.27 -24.25 -36.19
N VAL A 649 23.43 -23.89 -35.62
CA VAL A 649 23.52 -23.21 -34.31
C VAL A 649 22.77 -21.88 -34.35
N PHE A 650 22.98 -21.09 -35.40
CA PHE A 650 22.39 -19.77 -35.58
C PHE A 650 20.86 -19.87 -35.62
N HIS A 651 20.32 -20.72 -36.48
CA HIS A 651 18.87 -20.91 -36.63
C HIS A 651 18.22 -21.47 -35.37
N ARG A 652 18.89 -22.40 -34.66
CA ARG A 652 18.37 -22.96 -33.40
C ARG A 652 18.33 -21.94 -32.26
N ARG A 653 19.34 -21.06 -32.15
CA ARG A 653 19.46 -20.09 -31.05
C ARG A 653 18.67 -18.80 -31.27
N ALA A 654 18.45 -18.39 -32.52
CA ALA A 654 17.71 -17.17 -32.85
C ALA A 654 16.34 -17.02 -32.11
N PRO A 655 15.43 -18.01 -32.10
CA PRO A 655 14.17 -17.88 -31.37
C PRO A 655 14.36 -17.81 -29.85
N LEU A 656 15.43 -18.43 -29.32
CA LEU A 656 15.74 -18.42 -27.88
C LEU A 656 16.28 -17.06 -27.44
N PHE A 657 17.12 -16.41 -28.26
CA PHE A 657 17.54 -15.03 -28.02
C PHE A 657 16.35 -14.06 -28.05
N ALA A 658 15.47 -14.18 -29.05
CA ALA A 658 14.27 -13.36 -29.13
C ALA A 658 13.39 -13.50 -27.88
N ALA A 659 13.13 -14.74 -27.44
CA ALA A 659 12.32 -15.04 -26.27
C ALA A 659 12.92 -14.59 -24.92
N SER A 660 14.23 -14.33 -24.87
CA SER A 660 14.95 -13.88 -23.67
C SER A 660 15.34 -12.40 -23.69
N SER A 661 14.91 -11.65 -24.72
CA SER A 661 15.27 -10.24 -24.91
C SER A 661 14.10 -9.29 -24.71
N SER A 662 14.39 -8.11 -24.16
CA SER A 662 13.44 -6.99 -24.06
C SER A 662 13.64 -5.97 -25.19
N PHE A 663 14.86 -5.90 -25.72
CA PHE A 663 15.27 -4.98 -26.78
C PHE A 663 16.05 -5.73 -27.86
N VAL A 664 15.94 -5.27 -29.10
CA VAL A 664 16.72 -5.78 -30.23
C VAL A 664 17.53 -4.64 -30.83
N PHE A 665 18.81 -4.89 -31.08
CA PHE A 665 19.67 -4.03 -31.86
C PHE A 665 20.18 -4.79 -33.09
N ALA A 666 19.55 -4.53 -34.23
CA ALA A 666 19.89 -5.14 -35.51
C ALA A 666 20.90 -4.27 -36.27
N MET A 667 22.00 -4.88 -36.70
CA MET A 667 22.96 -4.27 -37.63
C MET A 667 22.63 -4.72 -39.05
N LEU A 668 22.64 -3.78 -39.99
CA LEU A 668 22.35 -4.06 -41.40
C LEU A 668 23.46 -4.93 -42.02
N ALA A 669 23.09 -5.78 -42.97
CA ALA A 669 24.03 -6.65 -43.68
C ALA A 669 25.16 -5.84 -44.34
N GLY A 670 26.41 -6.20 -44.09
CA GLY A 670 27.58 -5.52 -44.68
C GLY A 670 27.82 -4.09 -44.16
N ASP A 671 27.15 -3.68 -43.08
CA ASP A 671 27.33 -2.37 -42.46
C ASP A 671 28.65 -2.31 -41.67
N VAL A 672 29.57 -1.48 -42.16
CA VAL A 672 30.93 -1.32 -41.61
C VAL A 672 31.18 0.07 -41.03
N ASP A 673 30.14 0.90 -40.91
CA ASP A 673 30.21 2.24 -40.32
C ASP A 673 30.16 2.17 -38.79
N TYR A 674 31.23 1.63 -38.19
CA TYR A 674 31.34 1.43 -36.75
C TYR A 674 31.11 2.71 -35.92
N PRO A 675 31.60 3.91 -36.29
CA PRO A 675 31.29 5.14 -35.57
C PRO A 675 29.79 5.42 -35.48
N ARG A 676 29.04 5.22 -36.57
CA ARG A 676 27.58 5.36 -36.57
C ARG A 676 26.92 4.28 -35.72
N ILE A 677 27.28 3.01 -35.92
CA ILE A 677 26.71 1.87 -35.19
C ILE A 677 26.88 2.07 -33.68
N ASN A 678 28.07 2.51 -33.26
CA ASN A 678 28.37 2.83 -31.87
C ASN A 678 27.44 3.90 -31.30
N ARG A 679 27.29 5.04 -32.00
CA ARG A 679 26.39 6.12 -31.58
C ARG A 679 24.92 5.68 -31.54
N ASP A 680 24.48 4.89 -32.50
CA ASP A 680 23.12 4.37 -32.56
C ASP A 680 22.85 3.40 -31.40
N PHE A 681 23.85 2.58 -31.04
CA PHE A 681 23.80 1.68 -29.89
C PHE A 681 23.80 2.44 -28.55
N GLU A 682 24.63 3.48 -28.39
CA GLU A 682 24.62 4.37 -27.22
C GLU A 682 23.24 5.00 -26.99
N ARG A 683 22.60 5.45 -28.08
CA ARG A 683 21.25 6.01 -28.03
C ARG A 683 20.23 4.98 -27.54
N LEU A 684 20.30 3.73 -28.02
CA LEU A 684 19.46 2.64 -27.51
C LEU A 684 19.71 2.41 -26.02
N VAL A 685 20.96 2.28 -25.58
CA VAL A 685 21.31 2.06 -24.17
C VAL A 685 20.79 3.21 -23.29
N THR A 686 20.86 4.46 -23.76
CA THR A 686 20.29 5.62 -23.05
C THR A 686 18.78 5.50 -22.85
N VAL A 687 18.05 4.99 -23.85
CA VAL A 687 16.61 4.70 -23.75
C VAL A 687 16.36 3.56 -22.76
N VAL A 688 17.13 2.47 -22.83
CA VAL A 688 17.03 1.32 -21.91
C VAL A 688 17.23 1.75 -20.46
N LEU A 689 18.19 2.64 -20.20
CA LEU A 689 18.44 3.20 -18.86
C LEU A 689 17.37 4.19 -18.39
N GLY A 690 16.36 4.51 -19.21
CA GLY A 690 15.37 5.54 -18.91
C GLY A 690 15.96 6.95 -18.82
N ARG A 691 17.16 7.17 -19.37
CA ARG A 691 17.88 8.47 -19.34
C ARG A 691 17.48 9.39 -20.50
N PHE A 692 16.48 9.02 -21.29
CA PHE A 692 15.94 9.87 -22.34
C PHE A 692 15.02 10.94 -21.74
N ASP A 693 15.46 12.20 -21.77
CA ASP A 693 14.68 13.33 -21.27
C ASP A 693 13.62 13.78 -22.30
N SER A 694 12.45 13.16 -22.22
CA SER A 694 11.29 13.58 -23.03
C SER A 694 10.73 14.96 -22.63
N ASN A 695 11.06 15.49 -21.45
CA ASN A 695 10.61 16.82 -21.03
C ASN A 695 11.43 17.94 -21.67
N ALA A 696 12.70 17.67 -22.02
CA ALA A 696 13.49 18.59 -22.82
C ALA A 696 12.77 18.99 -24.12
N LEU A 697 12.11 18.03 -24.79
CA LEU A 697 11.31 18.29 -26.00
C LEU A 697 10.09 19.18 -25.71
N LYS A 698 9.37 18.94 -24.59
CA LYS A 698 8.19 19.74 -24.21
C LYS A 698 8.52 21.19 -23.87
N SER A 699 9.75 21.46 -23.44
CA SER A 699 10.21 22.81 -23.09
C SER A 699 10.57 23.66 -24.31
N GLN A 700 10.64 23.07 -25.51
CA GLN A 700 10.97 23.79 -26.72
C GLN A 700 9.70 24.36 -27.36
N PRO A 701 9.63 25.69 -27.61
CA PRO A 701 8.44 26.35 -28.13
C PRO A 701 8.05 25.91 -29.55
N ASP A 702 8.99 25.35 -30.30
CA ASP A 702 8.85 24.96 -31.71
C ASP A 702 9.41 23.53 -31.96
N SER A 703 8.91 22.54 -31.20
CA SER A 703 9.29 21.14 -31.42
C SER A 703 8.49 20.50 -32.54
N TYR A 704 9.17 19.90 -33.51
CA TYR A 704 8.56 19.17 -34.64
C TYR A 704 9.11 17.75 -34.74
N PHE A 705 8.27 16.83 -35.21
CA PHE A 705 8.72 15.53 -35.69
C PHE A 705 8.33 15.37 -37.16
N VAL A 706 9.12 14.60 -37.90
CA VAL A 706 8.89 14.34 -39.33
C VAL A 706 8.32 12.93 -39.50
N SER A 707 7.12 12.84 -40.05
CA SER A 707 6.48 11.59 -40.46
C SER A 707 7.05 11.13 -41.78
N LEU A 708 7.86 10.07 -41.76
CA LEU A 708 8.36 9.49 -42.99
C LEU A 708 7.29 8.60 -43.65
N THR A 709 7.13 8.77 -44.96
CA THR A 709 6.11 8.06 -45.75
C THR A 709 6.71 7.22 -46.88
N PHE A 710 8.00 6.88 -46.79
CA PHE A 710 8.63 6.04 -47.81
C PHE A 710 8.23 4.58 -47.60
N PRO A 711 7.89 3.84 -48.68
CA PRO A 711 7.59 2.43 -48.57
C PRO A 711 8.83 1.56 -48.27
N ASN A 712 10.03 2.08 -48.59
CA ASN A 712 11.33 1.47 -48.32
C ASN A 712 12.40 2.55 -48.03
N TYR A 713 13.14 2.36 -46.93
CA TYR A 713 14.11 3.35 -46.42
C TYR A 713 15.56 3.10 -46.83
N THR A 714 15.94 1.85 -47.12
CA THR A 714 17.33 1.43 -47.36
C THR A 714 17.96 2.15 -48.56
N SER A 715 17.15 2.48 -49.58
CA SER A 715 17.60 3.18 -50.80
C SER A 715 17.53 4.71 -50.71
N LYS A 716 17.07 5.28 -49.58
CA LYS A 716 16.71 6.71 -49.45
C LYS A 716 17.53 7.46 -48.39
N LYS A 717 18.64 6.90 -47.91
CA LYS A 717 19.47 7.46 -46.81
C LYS A 717 19.73 8.97 -46.92
N THR A 718 20.23 9.44 -48.07
CA THR A 718 20.53 10.87 -48.30
C THR A 718 19.29 11.76 -48.21
N LEU A 719 18.14 11.26 -48.67
CA LEU A 719 16.87 11.99 -48.60
C LEU A 719 16.36 12.03 -47.16
N ILE A 720 16.50 10.93 -46.39
CA ILE A 720 16.13 10.87 -44.97
C ILE A 720 16.93 11.91 -44.17
N ASP A 721 18.24 11.98 -44.36
CA ASP A 721 19.09 12.98 -43.69
C ASP A 721 18.63 14.42 -44.01
N THR A 722 18.19 14.66 -45.25
CA THR A 722 17.72 15.98 -45.69
C THR A 722 16.36 16.34 -45.09
N VAL A 723 15.39 15.42 -45.11
CA VAL A 723 14.01 15.70 -44.64
C VAL A 723 13.90 15.70 -43.12
N THR A 724 14.85 15.06 -42.43
CA THR A 724 14.92 15.05 -40.96
C THR A 724 15.80 16.18 -40.41
N ASP A 725 16.37 17.03 -41.28
CA ASP A 725 17.11 18.22 -40.86
C ASP A 725 16.22 19.12 -40.00
N LYS A 726 16.72 19.50 -38.82
CA LYS A 726 16.01 20.29 -37.78
C LYS A 726 14.78 19.61 -37.15
N ALA A 727 14.47 18.36 -37.51
CA ALA A 727 13.45 17.60 -36.81
C ALA A 727 13.97 17.16 -35.44
N HIS A 728 13.11 17.24 -34.42
CA HIS A 728 13.46 16.84 -33.06
C HIS A 728 13.15 15.35 -32.81
N ALA A 729 12.29 14.77 -33.65
CA ALA A 729 12.04 13.35 -33.72
C ALA A 729 11.66 12.94 -35.15
N VAL A 730 11.73 11.65 -35.42
CA VAL A 730 11.35 11.06 -36.70
C VAL A 730 10.31 9.99 -36.42
N GLU A 731 9.14 10.10 -37.04
CA GLU A 731 8.10 9.07 -36.98
C GLU A 731 8.30 8.12 -38.16
N LEU A 732 8.55 6.85 -37.84
CA LEU A 732 8.51 5.76 -38.78
C LEU A 732 7.06 5.25 -38.90
N ARG A 733 6.40 5.55 -40.01
CA ARG A 733 5.04 5.06 -40.29
C ARG A 733 5.07 3.62 -40.79
N VAL A 734 5.02 2.70 -39.83
CA VAL A 734 5.07 1.24 -40.09
C VAL A 734 3.93 0.79 -41.00
N ASP A 735 2.76 1.42 -40.93
CA ASP A 735 1.60 1.15 -41.78
C ASP A 735 1.82 1.45 -43.28
N LEU A 736 2.86 2.24 -43.61
CA LEU A 736 3.21 2.62 -44.98
C LEU A 736 4.36 1.81 -45.57
N LEU A 737 4.94 0.88 -44.80
CA LEU A 737 6.03 0.01 -45.27
C LEU A 737 5.51 -1.07 -46.25
N GLU A 738 6.27 -1.32 -47.31
CA GLU A 738 6.01 -2.42 -48.25
C GLU A 738 6.13 -3.82 -47.60
N SER A 739 6.96 -3.94 -46.56
CA SER A 739 7.12 -5.15 -45.77
C SER A 739 7.71 -4.82 -44.40
N VAL A 740 7.24 -5.48 -43.34
CA VAL A 740 7.80 -5.40 -41.98
C VAL A 740 8.95 -6.41 -41.78
N GLU A 741 9.13 -7.36 -42.70
CA GLU A 741 10.02 -8.53 -42.55
C GLU A 741 11.44 -8.36 -43.14
N LYS A 742 12.05 -7.16 -43.15
CA LYS A 742 13.44 -7.01 -43.58
C LYS A 742 14.30 -6.19 -42.64
#